data_AF-A0A373PD61-F1
#
_entry.id   AF-A0A373PD61-F1
#
_cell.length_a   1.000
_cell.length_b   1.000
_cell.length_c   1.000
_cell.angle_alpha   90.00
_cell.angle_beta   90.00
_cell.angle_gamma   90.00
#
_symmetry.space_group_name_H-M   'P 1'
#
loop_
_entity.id
_entity.type
_entity.pdbx_description
1 polymer ?
#
loop_
_entity_poly.entity_id
_entity_poly.type
_entity_poly.pdbx_seq_one_letter_code
_entity_poly.pdbx_strand_id
1 'polypeptide(L)'
;MAKKIRKLFRRLGENRTLLLGVVFLAMFAVLIGRLFILQVVHGEEYADNFELQITKTRTLDSTRGNIYDRNGKLIAGNKVSYSVTIEDNGTYNTTKERILSLNAELYRLCKLIRANGDSIDTSTFPIEVDENGAFVFTGEEGTTRDRFRADIYGQKKIDDMTAEQKSSSAETLMTFLAGPDGFGLDAYSDDEKYAYSAKDFEEYGLPYQTDESGNAVLSLSNQERLEILVIRYKMKQTNYQKYVRVTVASGVSSNTTASIAENEDVLQGVSISEDSERVYYDGKYFSSLIGYTGQASSDELTELNEELKSQGKEETYSTESIVGKSGLEQYMETILQGTDGSEEIIVNNVGKELETVEGSLVEPKQGNNVYLSIDYDLQIAVYKILEQRIAGILKQYLSDVKSVDTSTLANTDAVPIPIYDVYNALIENSTIDISHFSAADATEREQRIYALFQQKLQQVLAEITQELTVETATVYNDLSDEMQEYETFIVDKLLSSTMGILSSTAIDEKDATYQAWNDGTISLRDYLTYAASQNWIDVSALTQDDAYLDSQEVYQKLTEVILDRLANNTTFAKKMYHYMLLQDMLDGYDICNLMYDQNLLTKEDDDYAAYVAGNMTPFQLLSDKIAKLEITPAQLALDPCSGSAVITDPNTGAILACVSYPGYDNNRLANQMDTAYWAKLNTDESSPLYNKATQQKTAPGSTFKPLMAVAGLSEGIITPTSTINCNGLFGEGLVNESDYVHCHQLSGHGDLNIVGAIQNSCNVFFCTLGYRLGLDENGTFKQKRSLEMIQKYADMFKLDEKTGIEISETDPNVTDSLPIPSSIGQGTNNYTTTQLARYVTTIANSGTVYNLSLLQKATDSDGNDIDMGADFGPTVNSEMDVDSNIWDLVHEGMRKVISVSNAAIFPESWPVELSGKTGTAQEDRTRANHGLFIGFSHYESRDDIALAVRIPFGYSSMNAELVAKDILDYYYGLSDDILSGQANSNGVASVRAD
;
A
#
# COMPACT_ATOMS: atom_id res chain seq x y z
N MET A 1 57.88 93.25 18.52
CA MET A 1 57.07 92.02 18.69
C MET A 1 57.91 90.79 19.05
N ALA A 2 59.10 90.61 18.46
CA ALA A 2 60.00 89.48 18.75
C ALA A 2 60.54 89.38 20.20
N LYS A 3 60.72 90.50 20.94
CA LYS A 3 61.11 90.45 22.38
C LYS A 3 59.99 89.95 23.31
N LYS A 4 58.71 90.09 22.93
CA LYS A 4 57.57 89.57 23.71
C LYS A 4 57.43 88.05 23.55
N ILE A 5 57.65 87.53 22.34
CA ILE A 5 57.61 86.09 22.03
C ILE A 5 58.76 85.35 22.75
N ARG A 6 59.99 85.90 22.77
CA ARG A 6 61.12 85.30 23.51
C ARG A 6 60.91 85.27 25.04
N LYS A 7 60.18 86.22 25.61
CA LYS A 7 59.86 86.25 27.05
C LYS A 7 58.73 85.27 27.41
N LEU A 8 57.82 84.99 26.46
CA LEU A 8 56.78 83.97 26.59
C LEU A 8 57.39 82.56 26.58
N PHE A 9 58.27 82.26 25.62
CA PHE A 9 58.94 80.95 25.51
C PHE A 9 59.87 80.64 26.69
N ARG A 10 60.50 81.64 27.31
CA ARG A 10 61.36 81.42 28.50
C ARG A 10 60.53 81.12 29.77
N ARG A 11 59.33 81.68 29.91
CA ARG A 11 58.41 81.34 31.02
C ARG A 11 57.73 79.97 30.85
N LEU A 12 57.57 79.50 29.62
CA LEU A 12 57.05 78.17 29.30
C LEU A 12 58.02 77.03 29.68
N GLY A 13 59.33 77.29 29.75
CA GLY A 13 60.34 76.29 30.12
C GLY A 13 60.63 76.14 31.62
N GLU A 14 60.23 77.09 32.46
CA GLU A 14 60.54 77.08 33.91
C GLU A 14 59.42 76.42 34.75
N ASN A 15 58.18 76.35 34.23
CA ASN A 15 57.05 75.69 34.89
C ASN A 15 56.74 74.36 34.18
N ARG A 16 57.26 73.25 34.73
CA ARG A 16 57.06 71.88 34.21
C ARG A 16 55.58 71.54 34.00
N THR A 17 54.69 72.05 34.84
CA THR A 17 53.24 71.83 34.76
C THR A 17 52.60 72.44 33.51
N LEU A 18 53.08 73.61 33.06
CA LEU A 18 52.51 74.28 31.88
C LEU A 18 53.03 73.64 30.59
N LEU A 19 54.29 73.19 30.58
CA LEU A 19 54.83 72.37 29.49
C LEU A 19 54.10 71.03 29.38
N LEU A 20 53.84 70.37 30.51
CA LEU A 20 53.03 69.13 30.56
C LEU A 20 51.62 69.38 30.02
N GLY A 21 50.99 70.49 30.40
CA GLY A 21 49.66 70.87 29.92
C GLY A 21 49.61 71.04 28.40
N VAL A 22 50.61 71.66 27.78
CA VAL A 22 50.68 71.80 26.32
C VAL A 22 50.91 70.44 25.63
N VAL A 23 51.74 69.57 26.21
CA VAL A 23 51.94 68.21 25.68
C VAL A 23 50.65 67.40 25.76
N PHE A 24 49.92 67.44 26.88
CA PHE A 24 48.62 66.77 27.00
C PHE A 24 47.60 67.33 26.01
N LEU A 25 47.57 68.64 25.80
CA LEU A 25 46.65 69.27 24.84
C LEU A 25 46.97 68.85 23.40
N ALA A 26 48.26 68.72 23.05
CA ALA A 26 48.68 68.18 21.76
C ALA A 26 48.32 66.69 21.62
N MET A 27 48.50 65.88 22.66
CA MET A 27 48.08 64.46 22.65
C MET A 27 46.56 64.33 22.51
N PHE A 28 45.78 65.15 23.22
CA PHE A 28 44.33 65.19 23.08
C PHE A 28 43.91 65.63 21.69
N ALA A 29 44.58 66.60 21.08
CA ALA A 29 44.31 66.99 19.69
C ALA A 29 44.60 65.85 18.70
N VAL A 30 45.67 65.07 18.91
CA VAL A 30 45.96 63.87 18.10
C VAL A 30 44.90 62.80 18.31
N LEU A 31 44.45 62.56 19.55
CA LEU A 31 43.40 61.59 19.85
C LEU A 31 42.05 62.02 19.26
N ILE A 32 41.68 63.30 19.38
CA ILE A 32 40.46 63.85 18.76
C ILE A 32 40.55 63.77 17.23
N GLY A 33 41.71 64.07 16.65
CA GLY A 33 41.93 63.91 15.21
C GLY A 33 41.83 62.46 14.76
N ARG A 34 42.39 61.52 15.54
CA ARG A 34 42.26 60.07 15.29
C ARG A 34 40.80 59.62 15.40
N LEU A 35 40.07 60.16 16.38
CA LEU A 35 38.66 59.85 16.61
C LEU A 35 37.78 60.42 15.49
N PHE A 36 38.10 61.61 14.98
CA PHE A 36 37.46 62.18 13.80
C PHE A 36 37.74 61.35 12.53
N ILE A 37 38.98 60.88 12.35
CA ILE A 37 39.32 59.99 11.24
C ILE A 37 38.53 58.67 11.34
N LEU A 38 38.46 58.06 12.52
CA LEU A 38 37.72 56.81 12.73
C LEU A 38 36.20 56.97 12.59
N GLN A 39 35.61 58.05 13.12
CA GLN A 39 34.16 58.21 13.16
C GLN A 39 33.56 59.00 12.00
N VAL A 40 34.34 59.87 11.33
CA VAL A 40 33.82 60.74 10.27
C VAL A 40 34.43 60.42 8.91
N VAL A 41 35.73 60.12 8.84
CA VAL A 41 36.39 59.81 7.55
C VAL A 41 36.17 58.35 7.14
N HIS A 42 36.36 57.42 8.07
CA HIS A 42 36.08 55.99 7.88
C HIS A 42 34.78 55.55 8.57
N GLY A 43 33.95 56.50 9.03
CA GLY A 43 32.72 56.20 9.75
C GLY A 43 31.72 55.44 8.89
N GLU A 44 31.58 55.83 7.63
CA GLU A 44 30.74 55.17 6.64
C GLU A 44 31.30 53.78 6.30
N GLU A 45 32.60 53.67 6.04
CA GLU A 45 33.29 52.38 5.81
C GLU A 45 33.17 51.40 6.99
N TYR A 46 33.25 51.87 8.24
CA TYR A 46 33.07 51.02 9.43
C TYR A 46 31.61 50.74 9.77
N ALA A 47 30.68 51.62 9.41
CA ALA A 47 29.23 51.38 9.56
C ALA A 47 28.73 50.37 8.50
N ASP A 48 29.23 50.48 7.27
CA ASP A 48 28.94 49.55 6.17
C ASP A 48 29.60 48.17 6.43
N ASN A 49 30.78 48.12 7.06
CA ASN A 49 31.43 46.88 7.47
C ASN A 49 30.90 46.28 8.81
N PHE A 50 29.94 46.92 9.48
CA PHE A 50 29.29 46.39 10.69
C PHE A 50 27.97 45.67 10.36
N GLU A 51 27.90 44.99 9.22
CA GLU A 51 26.96 43.88 9.08
C GLU A 51 27.50 42.71 9.92
N LEU A 52 26.77 42.26 10.95
CA LEU A 52 27.18 41.04 11.65
C LEU A 52 27.01 39.91 10.64
N GLN A 53 28.14 39.35 10.24
CA GLN A 53 28.20 38.17 9.42
C GLN A 53 28.03 36.95 10.33
N ILE A 54 27.09 36.07 9.98
CA ILE A 54 26.84 34.82 10.69
C ILE A 54 27.19 33.70 9.72
N THR A 55 28.05 32.78 10.14
CA THR A 55 28.29 31.54 9.41
C THR A 55 27.15 30.57 9.69
N LYS A 56 26.56 29.99 8.64
CA LYS A 56 25.51 28.97 8.73
C LYS A 56 25.88 27.75 7.91
N THR A 57 25.58 26.57 8.40
CA THR A 57 25.70 25.33 7.63
C THR A 57 24.43 25.10 6.81
N ARG A 58 24.60 24.85 5.51
CA ARG A 58 23.58 24.40 4.56
C ARG A 58 23.82 22.91 4.29
N THR A 59 22.79 22.10 4.44
CA THR A 59 22.82 20.67 4.05
C THR A 59 22.64 20.57 2.52
N LEU A 60 23.36 19.63 1.91
CA LEU A 60 23.20 19.28 0.50
C LEU A 60 22.66 17.85 0.43
N ASP A 61 21.46 17.69 -0.13
CA ASP A 61 20.77 16.40 -0.11
C ASP A 61 21.52 15.35 -0.94
N SER A 62 21.57 14.13 -0.42
CA SER A 62 22.16 12.99 -1.11
C SER A 62 21.13 12.15 -1.84
N THR A 63 21.59 11.42 -2.86
CA THR A 63 20.72 10.47 -3.59
C THR A 63 20.83 9.07 -3.01
N ARG A 64 19.74 8.30 -3.04
CA ARG A 64 19.74 6.90 -2.62
C ARG A 64 20.54 6.02 -3.59
N GLY A 65 20.97 4.85 -3.14
CA GLY A 65 21.52 3.81 -4.00
C GLY A 65 20.48 3.25 -4.97
N ASN A 66 20.93 2.81 -6.14
CA ASN A 66 20.07 2.20 -7.15
C ASN A 66 19.84 0.71 -6.87
N ILE A 67 18.65 0.21 -7.21
CA ILE A 67 18.31 -1.21 -7.16
C ILE A 67 18.28 -1.75 -8.59
N TYR A 68 19.06 -2.79 -8.85
CA TYR A 68 19.19 -3.45 -10.15
C TYR A 68 18.70 -4.90 -10.08
N ASP A 69 18.28 -5.42 -11.22
CA ASP A 69 18.10 -6.86 -11.42
C ASP A 69 19.46 -7.58 -11.52
N ARG A 70 19.43 -8.91 -11.64
CA ARG A 70 20.63 -9.75 -11.75
C ARG A 70 21.51 -9.45 -12.98
N ASN A 71 20.95 -8.78 -13.98
CA ASN A 71 21.59 -8.45 -15.25
C ASN A 71 22.01 -6.96 -15.34
N GLY A 72 21.81 -6.18 -14.26
CA GLY A 72 22.15 -4.76 -14.21
C GLY A 72 21.09 -3.82 -14.79
N LYS A 73 19.85 -4.29 -15.01
CA LYS A 73 18.71 -3.45 -15.41
C LYS A 73 18.14 -2.73 -14.19
N LEU A 74 17.97 -1.42 -14.30
CA LEU A 74 17.53 -0.56 -13.22
C LEU A 74 16.05 -0.81 -12.88
N ILE A 75 15.76 -1.15 -11.62
CA ILE A 75 14.41 -1.35 -11.08
C ILE A 75 13.97 -0.11 -10.29
N ALA A 76 14.83 0.40 -9.41
CA ALA A 76 14.59 1.63 -8.68
C ALA A 76 15.84 2.51 -8.73
N GLY A 77 15.66 3.79 -9.03
CA GLY A 77 16.77 4.73 -9.11
C GLY A 77 16.31 6.15 -8.88
N ASN A 78 17.17 7.09 -9.22
CA ASN A 78 16.96 8.51 -8.96
C ASN A 78 16.90 9.27 -10.29
N LYS A 79 16.02 10.26 -10.37
CA LYS A 79 15.92 11.17 -11.51
C LYS A 79 15.95 12.60 -11.01
N VAL A 80 16.69 13.47 -11.72
CA VAL A 80 16.70 14.91 -11.45
C VAL A 80 15.27 15.43 -11.52
N SER A 81 14.88 16.11 -10.45
CA SER A 81 13.61 16.79 -10.26
C SER A 81 13.88 18.25 -9.90
N TYR A 82 12.86 19.09 -10.02
CA TYR A 82 12.92 20.49 -9.62
C TYR A 82 11.88 20.74 -8.55
N SER A 83 12.27 21.47 -7.52
CA SER A 83 11.41 21.86 -6.42
C SER A 83 11.33 23.39 -6.37
N VAL A 84 10.13 23.89 -6.08
CA VAL A 84 9.88 25.31 -5.86
C VAL A 84 10.05 25.59 -4.38
N THR A 85 10.91 26.54 -4.05
CA THR A 85 11.19 26.92 -2.67
C THR A 85 10.88 28.39 -2.43
N ILE A 86 10.53 28.74 -1.20
CA ILE A 86 10.29 30.13 -0.77
C ILE A 86 11.03 30.48 0.52
N GLU A 87 11.53 31.71 0.60
CA GLU A 87 12.10 32.33 1.80
C GLU A 87 11.52 33.75 2.04
N ASP A 88 11.37 34.16 3.30
CA ASP A 88 10.94 35.54 3.64
C ASP A 88 12.17 36.47 3.66
N ASN A 89 12.56 37.00 2.49
CA ASN A 89 13.67 37.95 2.34
C ASN A 89 13.21 39.41 2.16
N GLY A 90 11.94 39.70 2.44
CA GLY A 90 11.36 41.03 2.32
C GLY A 90 11.72 42.00 3.44
N THR A 91 11.69 43.29 3.12
CA THR A 91 11.82 44.39 4.09
C THR A 91 10.50 45.11 4.23
N TYR A 92 9.93 45.11 5.43
CA TYR A 92 8.59 45.61 5.71
C TYR A 92 8.61 46.68 6.80
N ASN A 93 7.77 47.72 6.67
CA ASN A 93 7.70 48.80 7.66
C ASN A 93 6.68 48.48 8.77
N THR A 94 5.68 47.65 8.50
CA THR A 94 4.65 47.26 9.47
C THR A 94 4.32 45.76 9.44
N THR A 95 3.79 45.22 10.54
CA THR A 95 3.32 43.82 10.60
C THR A 95 2.21 43.54 9.60
N LYS A 96 1.29 44.49 9.40
CA LYS A 96 0.19 44.37 8.43
C LYS A 96 0.71 44.24 7.00
N GLU A 97 1.65 45.12 6.62
CA GLU A 97 2.32 45.10 5.32
C GLU A 97 3.06 43.77 5.09
N ARG A 98 3.78 43.28 6.10
CA ARG A 98 4.45 41.97 6.03
C ARG A 98 3.46 40.83 5.78
N ILE A 99 2.37 40.76 6.55
CA ILE A 99 1.39 39.67 6.44
C ILE A 99 0.72 39.69 5.06
N LEU A 100 0.26 40.86 4.61
CA LEU A 100 -0.41 41.02 3.32
C LEU A 100 0.53 40.72 2.14
N SER A 101 1.77 41.23 2.19
CA SER A 101 2.77 40.97 1.15
C SER A 101 3.03 39.48 1.00
N LEU A 102 3.30 38.80 2.13
CA LEU A 102 3.66 37.38 2.11
C LEU A 102 2.46 36.51 1.71
N ASN A 103 1.24 36.79 2.20
CA ASN A 103 0.06 36.03 1.81
C ASN A 103 -0.31 36.25 0.33
N ALA A 104 -0.12 37.46 -0.20
CA ALA A 104 -0.32 37.74 -1.61
C ALA A 104 0.71 37.05 -2.51
N GLU A 105 1.97 37.00 -2.07
CA GLU A 105 3.03 36.30 -2.79
C GLU A 105 2.74 34.79 -2.84
N LEU A 106 2.37 34.19 -1.70
CA LEU A 106 1.95 32.79 -1.64
C LEU A 106 0.72 32.51 -2.51
N TYR A 107 -0.29 33.39 -2.50
CA TYR A 107 -1.46 33.24 -3.38
C TYR A 107 -1.07 33.24 -4.87
N ARG A 108 -0.19 34.17 -5.29
CA ARG A 108 0.31 34.23 -6.68
C ARG A 108 1.10 32.98 -7.03
N LEU A 109 1.99 32.55 -6.14
CA LEU A 109 2.81 31.35 -6.32
C LEU A 109 1.95 30.10 -6.46
N CYS A 110 1.02 29.85 -5.52
CA CYS A 110 0.12 28.70 -5.58
C CYS A 110 -0.76 28.71 -6.84
N LYS A 111 -1.24 29.89 -7.24
CA LYS A 111 -1.99 30.05 -8.49
C LYS A 111 -1.15 29.75 -9.73
N LEU A 112 0.11 30.18 -9.77
CA LEU A 112 1.02 29.95 -10.88
C LEU A 112 1.37 28.46 -11.04
N ILE A 113 1.67 27.79 -9.93
CA ILE A 113 1.96 26.35 -9.90
C ILE A 113 0.75 25.56 -10.42
N ARG A 114 -0.45 25.82 -9.89
CA ARG A 114 -1.69 25.16 -10.35
C ARG A 114 -2.04 25.45 -11.80
N ALA A 115 -1.81 26.68 -12.27
CA ALA A 115 -2.08 27.04 -13.66
C ALA A 115 -1.21 26.26 -14.67
N ASN A 116 -0.05 25.77 -14.24
CA ASN A 116 0.85 24.93 -15.03
C ASN A 116 0.60 23.43 -14.85
N GLY A 117 -0.40 23.04 -14.03
CA GLY A 117 -0.79 21.65 -13.80
C GLY A 117 -0.04 20.95 -12.67
N ASP A 118 0.74 21.68 -11.86
CA ASP A 118 1.46 21.13 -10.71
C ASP A 118 0.71 21.41 -9.39
N SER A 119 1.03 20.65 -8.34
CA SER A 119 0.39 20.75 -7.02
C SER A 119 1.34 21.31 -5.94
N ILE A 120 0.75 21.91 -4.91
CA ILE A 120 1.48 22.36 -3.72
C ILE A 120 1.68 21.19 -2.78
N ASP A 121 2.86 21.09 -2.19
CA ASP A 121 3.16 20.06 -1.20
C ASP A 121 2.45 20.38 0.13
N THR A 122 1.29 19.76 0.32
CA THR A 122 0.51 19.78 1.56
C THR A 122 0.60 18.48 2.35
N SER A 123 1.33 17.49 1.85
CA SER A 123 1.35 16.11 2.40
C SER A 123 1.86 16.01 3.83
N THR A 124 2.72 16.95 4.24
CA THR A 124 3.29 16.99 5.60
C THR A 124 2.33 17.63 6.63
N PHE A 125 1.13 18.04 6.21
CA PHE A 125 0.16 18.72 7.07
C PHE A 125 -1.07 17.83 7.30
N PRO A 126 -1.43 17.51 8.55
CA PRO A 126 -2.41 16.47 8.86
C PRO A 126 -3.88 16.91 8.70
N ILE A 127 -4.15 17.86 7.79
CA ILE A 127 -5.49 18.34 7.43
C ILE A 127 -5.55 18.43 5.91
N GLU A 128 -6.60 17.88 5.32
CA GLU A 128 -6.93 18.00 3.90
C GLU A 128 -8.33 18.62 3.71
N VAL A 129 -8.68 18.89 2.46
CA VAL A 129 -10.03 19.30 2.06
C VAL A 129 -10.71 18.11 1.42
N ASP A 130 -11.84 17.68 1.96
CA ASP A 130 -12.62 16.56 1.43
C ASP A 130 -13.37 16.91 0.13
N GLU A 131 -14.04 15.93 -0.46
CA GLU A 131 -14.84 16.10 -1.69
C GLU A 131 -15.97 17.15 -1.54
N ASN A 132 -16.42 17.41 -0.31
CA ASN A 132 -17.45 18.42 -0.01
C ASN A 132 -16.85 19.81 0.24
N GLY A 133 -15.54 19.96 0.15
CA GLY A 133 -14.84 21.21 0.42
C GLY A 133 -14.63 21.51 1.90
N ALA A 134 -14.82 20.55 2.81
CA ALA A 134 -14.65 20.73 4.24
C ALA A 134 -13.24 20.32 4.72
N PHE A 135 -12.73 20.98 5.77
CA PHE A 135 -11.47 20.57 6.38
C PHE A 135 -11.64 19.29 7.20
N VAL A 136 -10.84 18.27 6.90
CA VAL A 136 -10.85 16.98 7.60
C VAL A 136 -9.43 16.58 8.02
N PHE A 137 -9.30 15.86 9.14
CA PHE A 137 -7.99 15.33 9.55
C PHE A 137 -7.61 14.13 8.68
N THR A 138 -6.35 14.07 8.29
CA THR A 138 -5.77 12.90 7.62
C THR A 138 -5.15 11.96 8.68
N GLY A 139 -5.52 10.68 8.69
CA GLY A 139 -4.89 9.65 9.52
C GLY A 139 -5.56 9.35 10.88
N GLU A 140 -4.94 8.43 11.64
CA GLU A 140 -5.52 7.81 12.84
C GLU A 140 -5.64 8.74 14.05
N GLU A 141 -6.56 8.38 14.97
CA GLU A 141 -6.78 9.07 16.24
C GLU A 141 -5.67 8.79 17.25
N GLY A 142 -5.37 9.76 18.13
CA GLY A 142 -4.47 9.57 19.26
C GLY A 142 -3.31 10.57 19.31
N THR A 143 -2.14 10.09 19.77
CA THR A 143 -1.02 10.93 20.22
C THR A 143 -0.46 11.85 19.13
N THR A 144 -0.42 11.42 17.87
CA THR A 144 0.06 12.23 16.73
C THR A 144 -0.84 13.43 16.47
N ARG A 145 -2.17 13.23 16.47
CA ARG A 145 -3.15 14.32 16.29
C ARG A 145 -3.10 15.30 17.45
N ASP A 146 -2.95 14.78 18.67
CA ASP A 146 -2.82 15.62 19.86
C ASP A 146 -1.50 16.39 19.89
N ARG A 147 -0.40 15.80 19.38
CA ARG A 147 0.87 16.51 19.20
C ARG A 147 0.72 17.65 18.21
N PHE A 148 0.09 17.39 17.07
CA PHE A 148 -0.18 18.41 16.07
C PHE A 148 -1.03 19.55 16.64
N ARG A 149 -2.13 19.25 17.35
CA ARG A 149 -2.94 20.25 18.07
C ARG A 149 -2.08 21.08 19.03
N ALA A 150 -1.23 20.42 19.82
CA ALA A 150 -0.32 21.09 20.74
C ALA A 150 0.62 22.04 20.00
N ASP A 151 1.16 21.65 18.84
CA ASP A 151 2.07 22.47 18.04
C ASP A 151 1.37 23.70 17.45
N ILE A 152 0.13 23.56 16.98
CA ILE A 152 -0.68 24.68 16.46
C ILE A 152 -0.91 25.73 17.56
N TYR A 153 -1.30 25.27 18.76
CA TYR A 153 -1.54 26.15 19.91
C TYR A 153 -0.26 26.56 20.68
N GLY A 154 0.92 26.06 20.28
CA GLY A 154 2.21 26.40 20.89
C GLY A 154 2.48 25.78 22.27
N GLN A 155 1.84 24.64 22.58
CA GLN A 155 2.03 23.90 23.83
C GLN A 155 3.24 22.96 23.76
N LYS A 156 4.01 22.89 24.86
CA LYS A 156 5.24 22.07 24.91
C LYS A 156 4.92 20.58 25.02
N LYS A 157 3.90 20.20 25.79
CA LYS A 157 3.44 18.81 25.94
C LYS A 157 1.96 18.71 25.59
N ILE A 158 1.53 17.52 25.19
CA ILE A 158 0.11 17.20 24.95
C ILE A 158 -0.72 17.45 26.22
N ASP A 159 -0.15 17.16 27.39
CA ASP A 159 -0.81 17.37 28.69
C ASP A 159 -1.01 18.85 29.06
N ASP A 160 -0.28 19.77 28.41
CA ASP A 160 -0.39 21.21 28.67
C ASP A 160 -1.59 21.85 27.93
N MET A 161 -2.26 21.12 27.04
CA MET A 161 -3.44 21.59 26.31
C MET A 161 -4.70 21.63 27.17
N THR A 162 -5.56 22.63 26.94
CA THR A 162 -6.91 22.68 27.54
C THR A 162 -7.83 21.60 26.94
N ALA A 163 -8.94 21.28 27.61
CA ALA A 163 -9.92 20.33 27.09
C ALA A 163 -10.47 20.75 25.71
N GLU A 164 -10.70 22.05 25.51
CA GLU A 164 -11.13 22.65 24.23
C GLU A 164 -10.07 22.50 23.13
N GLN A 165 -8.79 22.65 23.47
CA GLN A 165 -7.68 22.44 22.51
C GLN A 165 -7.56 20.98 22.11
N LYS A 166 -7.77 20.05 23.05
CA LYS A 166 -7.74 18.60 22.78
C LYS A 166 -8.91 18.13 21.92
N SER A 167 -10.06 18.79 21.99
CA SER A 167 -11.25 18.44 21.18
C SER A 167 -11.39 19.25 19.89
N SER A 168 -10.42 20.10 19.55
CA SER A 168 -10.50 20.97 18.37
C SER A 168 -10.60 20.16 17.06
N SER A 169 -11.59 20.49 16.24
CA SER A 169 -11.80 19.94 14.90
C SER A 169 -10.80 20.54 13.89
N ALA A 170 -10.67 19.92 12.71
CA ALA A 170 -9.84 20.46 11.63
C ALA A 170 -10.27 21.88 11.25
N GLU A 171 -11.58 22.12 11.12
CA GLU A 171 -12.17 23.45 10.88
C GLU A 171 -11.72 24.50 11.91
N THR A 172 -11.78 24.14 13.21
CA THR A 172 -11.38 25.04 14.30
C THR A 172 -9.90 25.38 14.24
N LEU A 173 -9.05 24.39 13.94
CA LEU A 173 -7.60 24.61 13.81
C LEU A 173 -7.27 25.50 12.60
N MET A 174 -7.92 25.27 11.46
CA MET A 174 -7.73 26.07 10.25
C MET A 174 -8.18 27.51 10.45
N THR A 175 -9.31 27.71 11.11
CA THR A 175 -9.79 29.06 11.50
C THR A 175 -8.79 29.75 12.43
N PHE A 176 -8.26 29.04 13.44
CA PHE A 176 -7.26 29.57 14.35
C PHE A 176 -5.97 29.98 13.62
N LEU A 177 -5.49 29.13 12.70
CA LEU A 177 -4.31 29.44 11.87
C LEU A 177 -4.54 30.62 10.94
N ALA A 178 -5.74 30.78 10.39
CA ALA A 178 -6.07 31.89 9.50
C ALA A 178 -6.24 33.22 10.25
N GLY A 179 -6.57 33.18 11.54
CA GLY A 179 -6.85 34.34 12.38
C GLY A 179 -5.61 35.11 12.88
N PRO A 180 -5.84 36.11 13.76
CA PRO A 180 -4.81 37.03 14.26
C PRO A 180 -3.71 36.36 15.09
N ASP A 181 -4.07 35.34 15.86
CA ASP A 181 -3.15 34.54 16.67
C ASP A 181 -2.32 33.54 15.83
N GLY A 182 -2.71 33.34 14.58
CA GLY A 182 -2.05 32.49 13.60
C GLY A 182 -1.20 33.28 12.59
N PHE A 183 -1.56 33.17 11.31
CA PHE A 183 -0.85 33.75 10.18
C PHE A 183 -1.51 34.99 9.58
N GLY A 184 -2.67 35.39 10.11
CA GLY A 184 -3.39 36.58 9.71
C GLY A 184 -3.86 36.56 8.26
N LEU A 185 -4.27 35.39 7.76
CA LEU A 185 -4.83 35.24 6.41
C LEU A 185 -6.20 35.92 6.30
N ASP A 186 -7.09 35.66 7.25
CA ASP A 186 -8.44 36.24 7.29
C ASP A 186 -8.50 37.54 8.08
N ALA A 187 -7.75 37.63 9.18
CA ALA A 187 -7.67 38.81 10.02
C ALA A 187 -6.33 38.86 10.74
N TYR A 188 -5.66 40.02 10.79
CA TYR A 188 -4.40 40.19 11.54
C TYR A 188 -4.59 40.83 12.92
N SER A 189 -5.81 41.21 13.28
CA SER A 189 -6.16 41.76 14.60
C SER A 189 -7.64 41.53 14.90
N ASP A 190 -7.97 41.28 16.17
CA ASP A 190 -9.36 41.21 16.67
C ASP A 190 -10.03 42.58 16.80
N ASP A 191 -9.27 43.67 16.69
CA ASP A 191 -9.83 45.03 16.74
C ASP A 191 -10.27 45.44 15.33
N GLU A 192 -11.58 45.63 15.14
CA GLU A 192 -12.23 46.02 13.87
C GLU A 192 -11.60 47.27 13.23
N LYS A 193 -10.99 48.16 14.02
CA LYS A 193 -10.25 49.33 13.50
C LYS A 193 -9.07 48.94 12.61
N TYR A 194 -8.52 47.76 12.86
CA TYR A 194 -7.42 47.15 12.15
C TYR A 194 -7.91 46.04 11.22
N ALA A 195 -9.18 45.98 10.84
CA ALA A 195 -9.63 45.02 9.82
C ALA A 195 -8.93 45.28 8.45
N TYR A 196 -8.89 44.24 7.61
CA TYR A 196 -8.52 44.43 6.21
C TYR A 196 -9.62 45.23 5.49
N SER A 197 -9.19 46.12 4.59
CA SER A 197 -10.08 46.90 3.74
C SER A 197 -10.01 46.39 2.30
N ALA A 198 -11.04 46.71 1.49
CA ALA A 198 -11.02 46.41 0.06
C ALA A 198 -9.78 46.98 -0.63
N LYS A 199 -9.33 48.17 -0.21
CA LYS A 199 -8.12 48.80 -0.72
C LYS A 199 -6.85 48.00 -0.40
N ASP A 200 -6.79 47.39 0.78
CA ASP A 200 -5.66 46.52 1.14
C ASP A 200 -5.62 45.33 0.17
N PHE A 201 -6.74 44.62 -0.06
CA PHE A 201 -6.75 43.48 -0.97
C PHE A 201 -6.47 43.87 -2.43
N GLU A 202 -6.99 45.01 -2.90
CA GLU A 202 -6.70 45.56 -4.23
C GLU A 202 -5.20 45.89 -4.42
N GLU A 203 -4.56 46.48 -3.41
CA GLU A 203 -3.14 46.87 -3.45
C GLU A 203 -2.23 45.64 -3.58
N TYR A 204 -2.56 44.54 -2.89
CA TYR A 204 -1.77 43.31 -2.92
C TYR A 204 -2.26 42.28 -3.96
N GLY A 205 -3.38 42.53 -4.64
CA GLY A 205 -3.92 41.65 -5.68
C GLY A 205 -4.55 40.36 -5.14
N LEU A 206 -5.13 40.42 -3.94
CA LEU A 206 -5.83 39.31 -3.29
C LEU A 206 -7.33 39.34 -3.64
N PRO A 207 -7.97 38.20 -3.93
CA PRO A 207 -9.40 38.14 -4.21
C PRO A 207 -10.21 38.41 -2.93
N TYR A 208 -11.24 39.25 -3.05
CA TYR A 208 -12.11 39.59 -1.93
C TYR A 208 -13.57 39.68 -2.35
N GLN A 209 -14.46 39.50 -1.38
CA GLN A 209 -15.90 39.71 -1.49
C GLN A 209 -16.39 40.57 -0.33
N THR A 210 -17.64 41.02 -0.38
CA THR A 210 -18.26 41.79 0.70
C THR A 210 -19.17 40.88 1.51
N ASP A 211 -18.96 40.82 2.82
CA ASP A 211 -19.82 40.06 3.73
C ASP A 211 -21.18 40.75 3.95
N GLU A 212 -22.09 40.09 4.68
CA GLU A 212 -23.42 40.64 5.01
C GLU A 212 -23.36 41.96 5.82
N SER A 213 -22.23 42.24 6.46
CA SER A 213 -21.98 43.43 7.27
C SER A 213 -21.32 44.58 6.48
N GLY A 214 -21.00 44.37 5.20
CA GLY A 214 -20.38 45.38 4.34
C GLY A 214 -18.85 45.43 4.42
N ASN A 215 -18.20 44.48 5.10
CA ASN A 215 -16.75 44.42 5.22
C ASN A 215 -16.15 43.63 4.06
N ALA A 216 -14.94 44.00 3.65
CA ALA A 216 -14.18 43.23 2.67
C ALA A 216 -13.57 42.00 3.35
N VAL A 217 -13.88 40.81 2.84
CA VAL A 217 -13.37 39.53 3.34
C VAL A 217 -12.71 38.76 2.19
N LEU A 218 -11.67 38.00 2.52
CA LEU A 218 -10.89 37.26 1.55
C LEU A 218 -11.75 36.16 0.88
N SER A 219 -11.75 36.13 -0.45
CA SER A 219 -12.55 35.19 -1.25
C SER A 219 -11.64 34.11 -1.83
N LEU A 220 -11.36 33.09 -1.01
CA LEU A 220 -10.56 31.91 -1.35
C LEU A 220 -11.36 30.64 -1.07
N SER A 221 -11.15 29.61 -1.88
CA SER A 221 -11.63 28.26 -1.57
C SER A 221 -10.91 27.68 -0.34
N ASN A 222 -11.50 26.67 0.30
CA ASN A 222 -10.83 25.99 1.41
C ASN A 222 -9.50 25.34 0.99
N GLN A 223 -9.40 24.86 -0.25
CA GLN A 223 -8.15 24.35 -0.81
C GLN A 223 -7.07 25.44 -0.91
N GLU A 224 -7.42 26.63 -1.41
CA GLU A 224 -6.49 27.77 -1.47
C GLU A 224 -6.04 28.23 -0.08
N ARG A 225 -6.95 28.20 0.89
CA ARG A 225 -6.66 28.52 2.29
C ARG A 225 -5.70 27.50 2.88
N LEU A 226 -5.93 26.21 2.65
CA LEU A 226 -5.06 25.13 3.09
C LEU A 226 -3.63 25.35 2.57
N GLU A 227 -3.46 25.47 1.25
CA GLU A 227 -2.16 25.64 0.60
C GLU A 227 -1.34 26.78 1.22
N ILE A 228 -1.93 27.96 1.37
CA ILE A 228 -1.25 29.14 1.94
C ILE A 228 -0.88 28.88 3.41
N LEU A 229 -1.81 28.35 4.21
CA LEU A 229 -1.58 28.13 5.64
C LEU A 229 -0.54 27.04 5.90
N VAL A 230 -0.48 26.01 5.06
CA VAL A 230 0.56 24.97 5.14
C VAL A 230 1.93 25.55 4.89
N ILE A 231 2.11 26.35 3.82
CA ILE A 231 3.41 26.99 3.54
C ILE A 231 3.79 27.92 4.70
N ARG A 232 2.84 28.72 5.21
CA ARG A 232 3.07 29.60 6.37
C ARG A 232 3.43 28.83 7.64
N TYR A 233 2.85 27.64 7.82
CA TYR A 233 3.16 26.74 8.92
C TYR A 233 4.58 26.18 8.79
N LYS A 234 4.96 25.67 7.62
CA LYS A 234 6.33 25.22 7.31
C LYS A 234 7.35 26.35 7.57
N MET A 235 7.07 27.58 7.09
CA MET A 235 7.90 28.77 7.36
C MET A 235 7.98 29.13 8.85
N LYS A 236 6.94 28.89 9.64
CA LYS A 236 6.94 29.14 11.10
C LYS A 236 7.85 28.16 11.84
N GLN A 237 7.86 26.89 11.44
CA GLN A 237 8.69 25.88 12.07
C GLN A 237 10.18 26.17 11.87
N THR A 238 10.55 26.69 10.70
CA THR A 238 11.93 27.06 10.37
C THR A 238 12.32 28.47 10.83
N ASN A 239 11.43 29.22 11.49
CA ASN A 239 11.60 30.65 11.82
C ASN A 239 12.72 30.96 12.86
N TYR A 240 13.17 29.97 13.64
CA TYR A 240 14.39 30.11 14.47
C TYR A 240 15.65 30.25 13.60
N GLN A 241 15.55 29.88 12.32
CA GLN A 241 16.54 30.01 11.29
C GLN A 241 15.92 30.80 10.11
N LYS A 242 15.61 32.09 10.29
CA LYS A 242 14.94 33.03 9.35
C LYS A 242 15.29 32.99 7.84
N TYR A 243 16.26 32.17 7.42
CA TYR A 243 16.85 32.09 6.08
C TYR A 243 16.89 30.65 5.54
N VAL A 244 16.07 29.74 6.09
CA VAL A 244 15.88 28.38 5.55
C VAL A 244 14.75 28.44 4.52
N ARG A 245 15.07 28.05 3.30
CA ARG A 245 14.11 27.89 2.21
C ARG A 245 13.12 26.79 2.57
N VAL A 246 11.86 27.04 2.32
CA VAL A 246 10.77 26.07 2.52
C VAL A 246 10.35 25.55 1.15
N THR A 247 10.31 24.24 0.98
CA THR A 247 9.76 23.60 -0.22
C THR A 247 8.25 23.81 -0.27
N VAL A 248 7.80 24.46 -1.34
CA VAL A 248 6.40 24.75 -1.65
C VAL A 248 5.80 23.66 -2.53
N ALA A 249 6.56 23.19 -3.51
CA ALA A 249 6.17 22.10 -4.39
C ALA A 249 7.44 21.33 -4.79
N SER A 250 7.36 20.02 -4.89
CA SER A 250 8.43 19.15 -5.41
C SER A 250 7.94 18.52 -6.71
N GLY A 251 8.85 18.12 -7.60
CA GLY A 251 8.44 17.46 -8.83
C GLY A 251 7.79 18.34 -9.87
N VAL A 252 8.11 19.63 -9.86
CA VAL A 252 7.39 20.56 -10.73
C VAL A 252 7.76 20.37 -12.19
N SER A 253 6.75 20.51 -13.05
CA SER A 253 6.92 20.42 -14.49
C SER A 253 7.89 21.49 -15.01
N SER A 254 8.49 21.21 -16.18
CA SER A 254 9.33 22.20 -16.88
C SER A 254 8.59 23.52 -17.19
N ASN A 255 7.25 23.48 -17.28
CA ASN A 255 6.43 24.67 -17.47
C ASN A 255 6.42 25.55 -16.20
N THR A 256 6.27 24.95 -15.01
CA THR A 256 6.37 25.66 -13.74
C THR A 256 7.78 26.19 -13.51
N THR A 257 8.81 25.40 -13.77
CA THR A 257 10.21 25.85 -13.68
C THR A 257 10.45 27.09 -14.55
N ALA A 258 10.02 27.05 -15.81
CA ALA A 258 10.14 28.19 -16.72
C ALA A 258 9.29 29.38 -16.27
N SER A 259 8.05 29.14 -15.83
CA SER A 259 7.15 30.20 -15.37
C SER A 259 7.71 30.94 -14.15
N ILE A 260 8.31 30.22 -13.20
CA ILE A 260 8.92 30.82 -12.02
C ILE A 260 10.18 31.58 -12.41
N ALA A 261 11.03 31.02 -13.27
CA ALA A 261 12.22 31.71 -13.77
C ALA A 261 11.86 33.01 -14.54
N GLU A 262 10.78 33.02 -15.31
CA GLU A 262 10.29 34.22 -16.01
C GLU A 262 9.75 35.30 -15.06
N ASN A 263 9.27 34.90 -13.88
CA ASN A 263 8.71 35.80 -12.87
C ASN A 263 9.64 36.00 -11.67
N GLU A 264 10.92 35.62 -11.76
CA GLU A 264 11.89 35.72 -10.66
C GLU A 264 12.05 37.16 -10.14
N ASP A 265 11.94 38.16 -11.02
CA ASP A 265 11.99 39.58 -10.66
C ASP A 265 10.77 40.05 -9.84
N VAL A 266 9.66 39.31 -9.90
CA VAL A 266 8.37 39.67 -9.27
C VAL A 266 8.07 38.78 -8.07
N LEU A 267 8.44 37.50 -8.13
CA LEU A 267 8.20 36.50 -7.09
C LEU A 267 9.28 36.61 -6.00
N GLN A 268 9.06 37.51 -5.06
CA GLN A 268 10.04 37.77 -4.02
C GLN A 268 10.28 36.53 -3.14
N GLY A 269 11.54 36.08 -3.09
CA GLY A 269 11.96 34.96 -2.24
C GLY A 269 11.65 33.58 -2.80
N VAL A 270 11.11 33.48 -4.02
CA VAL A 270 10.86 32.20 -4.70
C VAL A 270 12.07 31.79 -5.53
N SER A 271 12.49 30.54 -5.43
CA SER A 271 13.56 30.00 -6.27
C SER A 271 13.32 28.54 -6.63
N ILE A 272 13.92 28.10 -7.74
CA ILE A 272 13.97 26.69 -8.11
C ILE A 272 15.21 26.05 -7.46
N SER A 273 15.01 24.95 -6.74
CA SER A 273 16.08 24.05 -6.33
C SER A 273 16.07 22.80 -7.20
N GLU A 274 17.25 22.31 -7.55
CA GLU A 274 17.42 20.99 -8.14
C GLU A 274 17.38 19.95 -7.03
N ASP A 275 16.58 18.91 -7.23
CA ASP A 275 16.30 17.84 -6.27
C ASP A 275 16.34 16.49 -7.01
N SER A 276 16.10 15.40 -6.30
CA SER A 276 16.10 14.05 -6.85
C SER A 276 14.85 13.29 -6.43
N GLU A 277 14.12 12.78 -7.40
CA GLU A 277 12.99 11.88 -7.16
C GLU A 277 13.38 10.42 -7.28
N ARG A 278 12.84 9.62 -6.35
CA ARG A 278 12.89 8.17 -6.42
C ARG A 278 11.91 7.70 -7.49
N VAL A 279 12.42 6.98 -8.49
CA VAL A 279 11.65 6.45 -9.62
C VAL A 279 11.74 4.93 -9.64
N TYR A 280 10.58 4.28 -9.75
CA TYR A 280 10.42 2.84 -9.86
C TYR A 280 10.04 2.49 -11.30
N TYR A 281 10.99 1.90 -12.04
CA TYR A 281 10.77 1.50 -13.42
C TYR A 281 9.90 0.25 -13.46
N ASP A 282 8.82 0.30 -14.27
CA ASP A 282 7.85 -0.80 -14.37
C ASP A 282 7.26 -1.18 -12.99
N GLY A 283 7.05 -0.18 -12.11
CA GLY A 283 6.69 -0.34 -10.70
C GLY A 283 5.54 -1.34 -10.43
N LYS A 284 4.50 -1.37 -11.28
CA LYS A 284 3.37 -2.31 -11.21
C LYS A 284 3.80 -3.77 -11.04
N TYR A 285 4.90 -4.19 -11.66
CA TYR A 285 5.33 -5.60 -11.68
C TYR A 285 6.27 -5.97 -10.53
N PHE A 286 6.85 -4.97 -9.86
CA PHE A 286 7.83 -5.12 -8.78
C PHE A 286 7.31 -4.60 -7.44
N SER A 287 6.09 -4.08 -7.40
CA SER A 287 5.55 -3.30 -6.29
C SER A 287 5.63 -4.02 -4.94
N SER A 288 5.23 -5.29 -4.94
CA SER A 288 5.20 -6.17 -3.78
C SER A 288 6.57 -6.64 -3.30
N LEU A 289 7.63 -6.39 -4.08
CA LEU A 289 9.02 -6.74 -3.74
C LEU A 289 9.80 -5.50 -3.29
N ILE A 290 9.73 -4.43 -4.08
CA ILE A 290 10.56 -3.25 -3.87
C ILE A 290 9.97 -2.36 -2.78
N GLY A 291 8.63 -2.22 -2.74
CA GLY A 291 7.98 -1.24 -1.89
C GLY A 291 8.29 0.20 -2.31
N TYR A 292 7.99 1.15 -1.44
CA TYR A 292 8.07 2.57 -1.74
C TYR A 292 8.76 3.33 -0.60
N THR A 293 9.14 4.57 -0.89
CA THR A 293 9.74 5.51 0.05
C THR A 293 8.71 6.54 0.52
N GLY A 294 8.89 7.12 1.69
CA GLY A 294 8.00 8.13 2.23
C GLY A 294 8.57 8.75 3.50
N GLN A 295 7.85 9.71 4.06
CA GLN A 295 8.29 10.38 5.29
C GLN A 295 8.33 9.39 6.47
N ALA A 296 9.40 9.47 7.25
CA ALA A 296 9.55 8.67 8.46
C ALA A 296 8.66 9.21 9.59
N SER A 297 7.96 8.31 10.29
CA SER A 297 7.32 8.62 11.56
C SER A 297 8.36 8.84 12.66
N SER A 298 7.96 9.49 13.75
CA SER A 298 8.84 9.73 14.91
C SER A 298 9.43 8.43 15.49
N ASP A 299 8.68 7.35 15.45
CA ASP A 299 9.10 6.04 15.97
C ASP A 299 10.13 5.41 15.03
N GLU A 300 9.86 5.39 13.71
CA GLU A 300 10.81 4.92 12.70
C GLU A 300 12.13 5.70 12.75
N LEU A 301 12.08 7.02 12.90
CA LEU A 301 13.28 7.85 13.06
C LEU A 301 14.10 7.46 14.28
N THR A 302 13.44 7.10 15.37
CA THR A 302 14.12 6.68 16.60
C THR A 302 14.84 5.36 16.37
N GLU A 303 14.15 4.37 15.80
CA GLU A 303 14.70 3.05 15.49
C GLU A 303 15.87 3.14 14.51
N LEU A 304 15.69 3.85 13.39
CA LEU A 304 16.73 4.04 12.38
C LEU A 304 17.97 4.76 12.94
N ASN A 305 17.77 5.80 13.76
CA ASN A 305 18.89 6.51 14.39
C ASN A 305 19.62 5.67 15.45
N GLU A 306 18.93 4.74 16.12
CA GLU A 306 19.57 3.76 17.00
C GLU A 306 20.35 2.71 16.20
N GLU A 307 19.81 2.26 15.06
CA GLU A 307 20.49 1.35 14.15
C GLU A 307 21.78 1.98 13.60
N LEU A 308 21.74 3.21 13.08
CA LEU A 308 22.92 3.94 12.61
C LEU A 308 24.00 4.03 13.69
N LYS A 309 23.62 4.38 14.93
CA LYS A 309 24.55 4.43 16.06
C LYS A 309 25.17 3.06 16.37
N SER A 310 24.39 1.99 16.27
CA SER A 310 24.89 0.62 16.48
C SER A 310 25.90 0.21 15.42
N GLN A 311 25.75 0.72 14.19
CA GLN A 311 26.69 0.55 13.08
C GLN A 311 27.90 1.51 13.17
N GLY A 312 27.94 2.40 14.15
CA GLY A 312 29.01 3.38 14.35
C GLY A 312 28.96 4.57 13.39
N LYS A 313 27.81 4.82 12.75
CA LYS A 313 27.56 5.99 11.90
C LYS A 313 27.21 7.21 12.77
N GLU A 314 27.77 8.37 12.44
CA GLU A 314 27.53 9.64 13.18
C GLU A 314 26.31 10.40 12.65
N GLU A 315 25.84 10.04 11.46
CA GLU A 315 24.69 10.61 10.77
C GLU A 315 23.38 10.28 11.50
N THR A 316 22.40 11.16 11.37
CA THR A 316 21.05 10.95 11.92
C THR A 316 19.98 11.40 10.94
N TYR A 317 18.93 10.60 10.80
CA TYR A 317 17.70 10.97 10.10
C TYR A 317 16.98 12.12 10.82
N SER A 318 16.43 13.04 10.03
CA SER A 318 15.63 14.18 10.47
C SER A 318 14.14 13.93 10.23
N THR A 319 13.26 14.78 10.75
CA THR A 319 11.82 14.69 10.51
C THR A 319 11.42 14.84 9.04
N GLU A 320 12.29 15.44 8.23
CA GLU A 320 12.07 15.64 6.79
C GLU A 320 12.68 14.51 5.96
N SER A 321 13.37 13.55 6.59
CA SER A 321 14.02 12.47 5.85
C SER A 321 13.01 11.50 5.23
N ILE A 322 13.21 11.23 3.94
CA ILE A 322 12.48 10.21 3.20
C ILE A 322 13.19 8.87 3.36
N VAL A 323 12.47 7.88 3.86
CA VAL A 323 12.97 6.53 4.16
C VAL A 323 12.13 5.47 3.44
N GLY A 324 12.66 4.26 3.30
CA GLY A 324 11.92 3.11 2.80
C GLY A 324 10.80 2.70 3.76
N LYS A 325 9.57 2.64 3.25
CA LYS A 325 8.35 2.36 4.03
C LYS A 325 7.91 0.90 3.95
N SER A 326 8.27 0.22 2.87
CA SER A 326 7.92 -1.18 2.66
C SER A 326 8.93 -1.88 1.76
N GLY A 327 8.85 -3.22 1.71
CA GLY A 327 9.63 -4.04 0.77
C GLY A 327 11.14 -3.88 0.95
N LEU A 328 11.87 -4.04 -0.16
CA LEU A 328 13.32 -3.89 -0.19
C LEU A 328 13.80 -2.46 0.09
N GLU A 329 13.01 -1.42 -0.21
CA GLU A 329 13.35 -0.05 0.19
C GLU A 329 13.51 0.07 1.71
N GLN A 330 12.59 -0.53 2.47
CA GLN A 330 12.66 -0.55 3.94
C GLN A 330 13.75 -1.49 4.44
N TYR A 331 13.81 -2.71 3.92
CA TYR A 331 14.77 -3.72 4.38
C TYR A 331 16.22 -3.27 4.16
N MET A 332 16.49 -2.56 3.06
CA MET A 332 17.83 -2.09 2.67
C MET A 332 18.07 -0.62 3.02
N GLU A 333 17.27 0.00 3.90
CA GLU A 333 17.30 1.44 4.17
C GLU A 333 18.71 1.95 4.49
N THR A 334 19.41 1.33 5.44
CA THR A 334 20.74 1.79 5.87
C THR A 334 21.86 1.58 4.84
N ILE A 335 21.59 0.80 3.79
CA ILE A 335 22.49 0.53 2.67
C ILE A 335 22.19 1.48 1.51
N LEU A 336 20.90 1.67 1.20
CA LEU A 336 20.42 2.52 0.12
C LEU A 336 20.50 4.01 0.47
N GLN A 337 20.39 4.39 1.75
CA GLN A 337 20.42 5.80 2.12
C GLN A 337 21.78 6.43 1.84
N GLY A 338 21.76 7.58 1.17
CA GLY A 338 22.95 8.40 0.93
C GLY A 338 23.42 9.15 2.17
N THR A 339 24.62 9.69 2.09
CA THR A 339 25.17 10.58 3.13
C THR A 339 25.08 12.01 2.63
N ASP A 340 24.26 12.83 3.30
CA ASP A 340 24.09 14.23 2.95
C ASP A 340 25.41 15.00 3.08
N GLY A 341 25.60 15.93 2.14
CA GLY A 341 26.70 16.87 2.13
C GLY A 341 26.40 18.08 3.01
N SER A 342 27.39 18.96 3.12
CA SER A 342 27.20 20.24 3.79
C SER A 342 28.14 21.30 3.28
N GLU A 343 27.76 22.57 3.40
CA GLU A 343 28.66 23.70 3.18
C GLU A 343 28.34 24.83 4.16
N GLU A 344 29.32 25.67 4.47
CA GLU A 344 29.11 26.85 5.30
C GLU A 344 28.93 28.08 4.41
N ILE A 345 27.87 28.84 4.63
CA ILE A 345 27.60 30.12 3.97
C ILE A 345 27.72 31.27 4.96
N ILE A 346 28.29 32.38 4.50
CA ILE A 346 28.31 33.64 5.23
C ILE A 346 27.07 34.43 4.83
N VAL A 347 26.21 34.69 5.81
CA VAL A 347 25.03 35.53 5.63
C VAL A 347 25.17 36.83 6.39
N ASN A 348 24.61 37.91 5.85
CA ASN A 348 24.55 39.18 6.57
C ASN A 348 23.39 39.24 7.59
N ASN A 349 23.26 40.37 8.27
CA ASN A 349 22.20 40.64 9.25
C ASN A 349 20.76 40.48 8.72
N VAL A 350 20.58 40.51 7.40
CA VAL A 350 19.29 40.34 6.72
C VAL A 350 19.16 38.99 6.00
N GLY A 351 20.15 38.10 6.15
CA GLY A 351 20.10 36.73 5.64
C GLY A 351 20.55 36.52 4.20
N LYS A 352 20.99 37.57 3.52
CA LYS A 352 21.47 37.48 2.14
C LYS A 352 22.81 36.74 2.12
N GLU A 353 22.89 35.68 1.29
CA GLU A 353 24.12 34.95 1.01
C GLU A 353 25.15 35.92 0.44
N LEU A 354 26.27 36.09 1.15
CA LEU A 354 27.38 36.91 0.69
C LEU A 354 28.40 36.05 -0.03
N GLU A 355 28.79 34.93 0.59
CA GLU A 355 29.86 34.07 0.12
C GLU A 355 29.78 32.68 0.78
N THR A 356 30.07 31.63 0.04
CA THR A 356 30.34 30.29 0.59
C THR A 356 31.75 30.27 1.20
N VAL A 357 31.89 29.73 2.40
CA VAL A 357 33.19 29.59 3.07
C VAL A 357 34.08 28.66 2.23
N GLU A 358 35.21 29.19 1.74
CA GLU A 358 36.13 28.42 0.93
C GLU A 358 36.64 27.19 1.70
N GLY A 359 36.42 25.99 1.14
CA GLY A 359 36.83 24.72 1.74
C GLY A 359 35.86 24.11 2.76
N SER A 360 34.67 24.69 2.97
CA SER A 360 33.63 24.09 3.83
C SER A 360 32.80 23.00 3.15
N LEU A 361 32.92 22.85 1.83
CA LEU A 361 32.10 21.92 1.05
C LEU A 361 32.46 20.47 1.36
N VAL A 362 31.47 19.74 1.87
CA VAL A 362 31.41 18.29 1.96
C VAL A 362 30.41 17.84 0.91
N GLU A 363 30.90 17.17 -0.12
CA GLU A 363 30.05 16.67 -1.21
C GLU A 363 29.07 15.59 -0.69
N PRO A 364 27.79 15.64 -1.08
CA PRO A 364 26.86 14.56 -0.79
C PRO A 364 27.33 13.27 -1.48
N LYS A 365 27.15 12.14 -0.79
CA LYS A 365 27.50 10.82 -1.32
C LYS A 365 26.25 10.00 -1.57
N GLN A 366 26.14 9.45 -2.76
CA GLN A 366 25.09 8.50 -3.07
C GLN A 366 25.22 7.26 -2.16
N GLY A 367 24.07 6.70 -1.75
CA GLY A 367 24.02 5.41 -1.07
C GLY A 367 24.48 4.23 -1.94
N ASN A 368 24.61 3.06 -1.33
CA ASN A 368 25.13 1.88 -2.02
C ASN A 368 24.07 1.25 -2.93
N ASN A 369 24.52 0.78 -4.09
CA ASN A 369 23.67 0.08 -5.03
C ASN A 369 23.44 -1.37 -4.59
N VAL A 370 22.24 -1.90 -4.88
CA VAL A 370 21.86 -3.28 -4.57
C VAL A 370 21.48 -4.01 -5.85
N TYR A 371 21.96 -5.23 -6.02
CA TYR A 371 21.64 -6.12 -7.13
C TYR A 371 20.82 -7.28 -6.60
N LEU A 372 19.67 -7.52 -7.23
CA LEU A 372 18.75 -8.60 -6.90
C LEU A 372 19.08 -9.86 -7.71
N SER A 373 18.65 -11.03 -7.20
CA SER A 373 18.64 -12.30 -7.93
C SER A 373 17.52 -12.36 -8.99
N ILE A 374 16.56 -11.44 -8.91
CA ILE A 374 15.44 -11.32 -9.84
C ILE A 374 15.93 -11.06 -11.26
N ASP A 375 15.34 -11.77 -12.22
CA ASP A 375 15.43 -11.47 -13.64
C ASP A 375 14.27 -10.53 -14.02
N TYR A 376 14.61 -9.32 -14.46
CA TYR A 376 13.65 -8.26 -14.71
C TYR A 376 12.58 -8.67 -15.73
N ASP A 377 13.00 -9.27 -16.84
CA ASP A 377 12.12 -9.58 -17.95
C ASP A 377 11.28 -10.82 -17.64
N LEU A 378 11.81 -11.79 -16.88
CA LEU A 378 11.05 -12.92 -16.36
C LEU A 378 9.97 -12.48 -15.37
N GLN A 379 10.27 -11.58 -14.43
CA GLN A 379 9.29 -11.05 -13.47
C GLN A 379 8.08 -10.44 -14.19
N ILE A 380 8.31 -9.57 -15.16
CA ILE A 380 7.24 -8.92 -15.95
C ILE A 380 6.47 -9.95 -16.76
N ALA A 381 7.16 -10.89 -17.41
CA ALA A 381 6.51 -11.92 -18.22
C ALA A 381 5.59 -12.81 -17.37
N VAL A 382 6.05 -13.28 -16.21
CA VAL A 382 5.27 -14.11 -15.29
C VAL A 382 4.02 -13.36 -14.80
N TYR A 383 4.14 -12.06 -14.47
CA TYR A 383 2.99 -11.22 -14.12
C TYR A 383 1.95 -11.16 -15.24
N LYS A 384 2.39 -10.89 -16.47
CA LYS A 384 1.51 -10.81 -17.64
C LYS A 384 0.87 -12.17 -17.95
N ILE A 385 1.62 -13.26 -17.83
CA ILE A 385 1.08 -14.62 -18.01
C ILE A 385 -0.05 -14.89 -17.00
N LEU A 386 0.15 -14.54 -15.72
CA LEU A 386 -0.90 -14.65 -14.71
C LEU A 386 -2.14 -13.81 -15.08
N GLU A 387 -1.97 -12.52 -15.40
CA GLU A 387 -3.06 -11.61 -15.79
C GLU A 387 -3.87 -12.16 -16.98
N GLN A 388 -3.17 -12.58 -18.05
CA GLN A 388 -3.77 -13.16 -19.26
C GLN A 388 -4.51 -14.48 -18.97
N ARG A 389 -3.92 -15.36 -18.16
CA ARG A 389 -4.51 -16.68 -17.86
C ARG A 389 -5.71 -16.54 -16.94
N ILE A 390 -5.64 -15.68 -15.92
CA ILE A 390 -6.76 -15.38 -15.02
C ILE A 390 -7.91 -14.76 -15.81
N ALA A 391 -7.65 -13.80 -16.71
CA ALA A 391 -8.67 -13.25 -17.61
C ALA A 391 -9.27 -14.33 -18.53
N GLY A 392 -8.44 -15.27 -19.00
CA GLY A 392 -8.89 -16.43 -19.77
C GLY A 392 -9.86 -17.33 -19.00
N ILE A 393 -9.61 -17.53 -17.69
CA ILE A 393 -10.50 -18.28 -16.80
C ILE A 393 -11.81 -17.52 -16.61
N LEU A 394 -11.76 -16.23 -16.25
CA LEU A 394 -12.96 -15.40 -16.08
C LEU A 394 -13.85 -15.44 -17.33
N LYS A 395 -13.26 -15.24 -18.52
CA LYS A 395 -13.98 -15.31 -19.79
C LYS A 395 -14.63 -16.68 -20.03
N GLN A 396 -13.93 -17.76 -19.70
CA GLN A 396 -14.39 -19.12 -19.93
C GLN A 396 -15.62 -19.48 -19.06
N TYR A 397 -15.68 -18.94 -17.84
CA TYR A 397 -16.77 -19.20 -16.90
C TYR A 397 -17.87 -18.13 -16.90
N LEU A 398 -17.67 -17.02 -17.62
CA LEU A 398 -18.65 -15.96 -17.76
C LEU A 398 -19.95 -16.47 -18.44
N SER A 399 -21.09 -16.08 -17.87
CA SER A 399 -22.42 -16.55 -18.30
C SER A 399 -23.45 -15.42 -18.31
N ASP A 400 -24.30 -15.42 -19.35
CA ASP A 400 -25.35 -14.41 -19.55
C ASP A 400 -26.60 -14.77 -18.72
N VAL A 401 -26.43 -14.75 -17.40
CA VAL A 401 -27.49 -14.96 -16.39
C VAL A 401 -27.37 -13.93 -15.28
N LYS A 402 -28.47 -13.68 -14.56
CA LYS A 402 -28.51 -12.72 -13.43
C LYS A 402 -27.86 -13.24 -12.17
N SER A 403 -28.07 -14.51 -11.85
CA SER A 403 -27.54 -15.14 -10.64
C SER A 403 -27.45 -16.65 -10.85
N VAL A 404 -26.67 -17.30 -10.00
CA VAL A 404 -26.52 -18.76 -9.94
C VAL A 404 -26.85 -19.21 -8.53
N ASP A 405 -27.77 -20.16 -8.40
CA ASP A 405 -28.03 -20.84 -7.13
C ASP A 405 -26.96 -21.92 -6.92
N THR A 406 -25.91 -21.58 -6.19
CA THR A 406 -24.77 -22.47 -5.90
C THR A 406 -25.18 -23.69 -5.07
N SER A 407 -26.30 -23.65 -4.34
CA SER A 407 -26.80 -24.79 -3.56
C SER A 407 -27.30 -25.95 -4.43
N THR A 408 -27.64 -25.66 -5.69
CA THR A 408 -28.09 -26.65 -6.67
C THR A 408 -26.95 -27.32 -7.44
N LEU A 409 -25.72 -26.83 -7.29
CA LEU A 409 -24.56 -27.35 -8.00
C LEU A 409 -24.14 -28.70 -7.41
N ALA A 410 -23.91 -29.69 -8.28
CA ALA A 410 -23.41 -31.00 -7.87
C ALA A 410 -21.95 -30.93 -7.38
N ASN A 411 -21.17 -29.98 -7.87
CA ASN A 411 -19.81 -29.65 -7.42
C ASN A 411 -19.45 -28.20 -7.81
N THR A 412 -18.35 -27.69 -7.27
CA THR A 412 -17.85 -26.33 -7.52
C THR A 412 -16.80 -26.25 -8.64
N ASP A 413 -16.60 -27.32 -9.40
CA ASP A 413 -15.58 -27.37 -10.46
C ASP A 413 -15.98 -26.56 -11.71
N ALA A 414 -17.23 -26.11 -11.75
CA ALA A 414 -17.83 -25.43 -12.91
C ALA A 414 -18.79 -24.28 -12.54
N VAL A 415 -18.62 -23.64 -11.39
CA VAL A 415 -19.46 -22.51 -10.96
C VAL A 415 -19.43 -21.42 -12.06
N PRO A 416 -20.55 -21.11 -12.73
CA PRO A 416 -20.59 -20.02 -13.70
C PRO A 416 -20.43 -18.67 -12.99
N ILE A 417 -19.90 -17.69 -13.71
CA ILE A 417 -19.82 -16.29 -13.27
C ILE A 417 -20.97 -15.54 -13.96
N PRO A 418 -22.06 -15.18 -13.26
CA PRO A 418 -23.09 -14.29 -13.78
C PRO A 418 -22.50 -12.98 -14.32
N ILE A 419 -23.01 -12.49 -15.44
CA ILE A 419 -22.64 -11.17 -15.95
C ILE A 419 -23.05 -10.04 -14.99
N TYR A 420 -24.09 -10.25 -14.19
CA TYR A 420 -24.50 -9.29 -13.16
C TYR A 420 -23.46 -9.13 -12.04
N ASP A 421 -22.65 -10.16 -11.78
CA ASP A 421 -21.53 -10.05 -10.85
C ASP A 421 -20.43 -9.16 -11.43
N VAL A 422 -20.21 -9.21 -12.75
CA VAL A 422 -19.28 -8.30 -13.46
C VAL A 422 -19.80 -6.86 -13.42
N TYR A 423 -21.09 -6.65 -13.68
CA TYR A 423 -21.71 -5.32 -13.59
C TYR A 423 -21.57 -4.75 -12.17
N ASN A 424 -21.85 -5.58 -11.16
CA ASN A 424 -21.72 -5.18 -9.77
C ASN A 424 -20.27 -4.90 -9.39
N ALA A 425 -19.34 -5.78 -9.76
CA ALA A 425 -17.92 -5.66 -9.49
C ALA A 425 -17.32 -4.33 -9.94
N LEU A 426 -17.75 -3.81 -11.10
CA LEU A 426 -17.29 -2.51 -11.60
C LEU A 426 -17.66 -1.35 -10.64
N ILE A 427 -18.78 -1.45 -9.93
CA ILE A 427 -19.19 -0.48 -8.90
C ILE A 427 -18.56 -0.81 -7.54
N GLU A 428 -18.69 -2.07 -7.10
CA GLU A 428 -18.22 -2.53 -5.79
C GLU A 428 -16.73 -2.25 -5.61
N ASN A 429 -15.92 -2.60 -6.61
CA ASN A 429 -14.47 -2.38 -6.61
C ASN A 429 -14.04 -0.98 -7.09
N SER A 430 -14.98 -0.03 -7.17
CA SER A 430 -14.70 1.39 -7.51
C SER A 430 -13.92 1.57 -8.82
N THR A 431 -14.20 0.71 -9.79
CA THR A 431 -13.77 0.93 -11.17
C THR A 431 -14.57 2.07 -11.78
N ILE A 432 -15.89 2.05 -11.59
CA ILE A 432 -16.81 3.17 -11.82
C ILE A 432 -16.85 4.03 -10.54
N ASP A 433 -16.60 5.32 -10.71
CA ASP A 433 -16.66 6.28 -9.62
C ASP A 433 -18.10 6.75 -9.38
N ILE A 434 -18.70 6.30 -8.28
CA ILE A 434 -20.07 6.64 -7.92
C ILE A 434 -20.20 8.04 -7.29
N SER A 435 -19.13 8.65 -6.79
CA SER A 435 -19.19 10.02 -6.23
C SER A 435 -19.35 11.05 -7.36
N HIS A 436 -18.77 10.76 -8.53
CA HIS A 436 -18.93 11.56 -9.74
C HIS A 436 -20.39 11.66 -10.18
N PHE A 437 -21.29 10.74 -9.79
CA PHE A 437 -22.68 10.79 -10.28
C PHE A 437 -23.46 12.03 -9.83
N SER A 438 -23.01 12.68 -8.75
CA SER A 438 -23.54 13.94 -8.23
C SER A 438 -22.66 15.15 -8.53
N ALA A 439 -21.55 14.97 -9.25
CA ALA A 439 -20.64 16.06 -9.59
C ALA A 439 -21.29 17.09 -10.53
N ALA A 440 -20.75 18.32 -10.53
CA ALA A 440 -21.29 19.41 -11.33
C ALA A 440 -21.18 19.17 -12.85
N ASP A 441 -20.17 18.40 -13.26
CA ASP A 441 -19.87 17.99 -14.63
C ASP A 441 -20.31 16.56 -14.95
N ALA A 442 -21.07 15.92 -14.05
CA ALA A 442 -21.69 14.62 -14.28
C ALA A 442 -22.59 14.64 -15.53
N THR A 443 -22.55 13.55 -16.29
CA THR A 443 -23.40 13.37 -17.47
C THR A 443 -24.89 13.24 -17.11
N GLU A 444 -25.79 13.47 -18.07
CA GLU A 444 -27.23 13.26 -17.86
C GLU A 444 -27.56 11.83 -17.40
N ARG A 445 -26.78 10.84 -17.85
CA ARG A 445 -26.95 9.44 -17.47
C ARG A 445 -26.59 9.22 -16.01
N GLU A 446 -25.44 9.73 -15.59
CA GLU A 446 -24.97 9.67 -14.21
C GLU A 446 -25.97 10.33 -13.25
N GLN A 447 -26.45 11.54 -13.59
CA GLN A 447 -27.45 12.25 -12.79
C GLN A 447 -28.78 11.48 -12.69
N ARG A 448 -29.20 10.82 -13.77
CA ARG A 448 -30.40 9.94 -13.76
C ARG A 448 -30.19 8.75 -12.83
N ILE A 449 -29.03 8.10 -12.89
CA ILE A 449 -28.70 6.94 -12.04
C ILE A 449 -28.64 7.37 -10.57
N TYR A 450 -28.02 8.52 -10.27
CA TYR A 450 -28.02 9.10 -8.93
C TYR A 450 -29.43 9.38 -8.41
N ALA A 451 -30.33 9.90 -9.24
CA ALA A 451 -31.72 10.13 -8.86
C ALA A 451 -32.46 8.82 -8.52
N LEU A 452 -32.22 7.74 -9.28
CA LEU A 452 -32.76 6.41 -8.98
C LEU A 452 -32.18 5.85 -7.67
N PHE A 453 -30.89 6.05 -7.44
CA PHE A 453 -30.22 5.68 -6.20
C PHE A 453 -30.82 6.43 -5.00
N GLN A 454 -31.03 7.75 -5.09
CA GLN A 454 -31.66 8.53 -4.02
C GLN A 454 -33.07 8.04 -3.69
N GLN A 455 -33.85 7.64 -4.70
CA GLN A 455 -35.16 7.03 -4.48
C GLN A 455 -35.03 5.68 -3.74
N LYS A 456 -34.10 4.82 -4.16
CA LYS A 456 -33.84 3.53 -3.51
C LYS A 456 -33.35 3.72 -2.08
N LEU A 457 -32.41 4.64 -1.84
CA LEU A 457 -31.91 4.99 -0.52
C LEU A 457 -33.04 5.43 0.41
N GLN A 458 -33.92 6.32 -0.05
CA GLN A 458 -35.07 6.76 0.75
C GLN A 458 -36.01 5.59 1.11
N GLN A 459 -36.26 4.67 0.17
CA GLN A 459 -37.06 3.48 0.43
C GLN A 459 -36.39 2.56 1.46
N VAL A 460 -35.12 2.23 1.25
CA VAL A 460 -34.34 1.34 2.13
C VAL A 460 -34.22 1.91 3.54
N LEU A 461 -33.93 3.21 3.70
CA LEU A 461 -33.90 3.86 5.01
C LEU A 461 -35.26 3.81 5.71
N ALA A 462 -36.37 3.93 4.97
CA ALA A 462 -37.70 3.80 5.55
C ALA A 462 -38.00 2.37 6.02
N GLU A 463 -37.60 1.36 5.24
CA GLU A 463 -37.72 -0.06 5.60
C GLU A 463 -36.86 -0.41 6.83
N ILE A 464 -35.59 0.00 6.85
CA ILE A 464 -34.71 -0.16 8.02
C ILE A 464 -35.27 0.57 9.25
N THR A 465 -35.79 1.79 9.07
CA THR A 465 -36.44 2.53 10.17
C THR A 465 -37.62 1.72 10.73
N GLN A 466 -38.41 1.08 9.86
CA GLN A 466 -39.53 0.25 10.29
C GLN A 466 -39.04 -0.96 11.11
N GLU A 467 -38.03 -1.69 10.62
CA GLU A 467 -37.47 -2.85 11.33
C GLU A 467 -36.83 -2.46 12.67
N LEU A 468 -36.22 -1.27 12.77
CA LEU A 468 -35.66 -0.77 14.03
C LEU A 468 -36.71 -0.26 15.03
N THR A 469 -37.92 0.12 14.60
CA THR A 469 -38.86 0.85 15.48
C THR A 469 -40.11 0.05 15.86
N VAL A 470 -40.58 -0.86 15.01
CA VAL A 470 -41.85 -1.57 15.24
C VAL A 470 -41.68 -2.74 16.22
N GLU A 471 -42.61 -2.89 17.17
CA GLU A 471 -42.56 -3.96 18.19
C GLU A 471 -42.65 -5.39 17.63
N THR A 472 -43.16 -5.53 16.40
CA THR A 472 -43.24 -6.79 15.65
C THR A 472 -42.28 -6.77 14.47
N ALA A 473 -41.02 -6.38 14.71
CA ALA A 473 -39.97 -6.45 13.70
C ALA A 473 -39.80 -7.89 13.18
N THR A 474 -39.40 -8.01 11.93
CA THR A 474 -39.23 -9.29 11.24
C THR A 474 -38.00 -10.01 11.80
N VAL A 475 -38.09 -11.33 11.96
CA VAL A 475 -36.93 -12.14 12.34
C VAL A 475 -35.94 -12.16 11.19
N TYR A 476 -34.63 -12.09 11.48
CA TYR A 476 -33.59 -11.99 10.46
C TYR A 476 -33.73 -13.03 9.33
N ASN A 477 -33.90 -14.32 9.65
CA ASN A 477 -34.06 -15.39 8.64
C ASN A 477 -35.36 -15.31 7.81
N ASP A 478 -36.34 -14.51 8.23
CA ASP A 478 -37.60 -14.30 7.51
C ASP A 478 -37.55 -13.06 6.59
N LEU A 479 -36.48 -12.26 6.67
CA LEU A 479 -36.25 -11.11 5.79
C LEU A 479 -35.85 -11.57 4.38
N SER A 480 -36.05 -10.70 3.39
CA SER A 480 -35.45 -10.87 2.05
C SER A 480 -33.93 -10.80 2.12
N ASP A 481 -33.23 -11.48 1.20
CA ASP A 481 -31.75 -11.45 1.07
C ASP A 481 -31.17 -10.02 1.12
N GLU A 482 -31.83 -9.06 0.46
CA GLU A 482 -31.45 -7.64 0.49
C GLU A 482 -31.42 -7.05 1.90
N MET A 483 -32.48 -7.29 2.66
CA MET A 483 -32.61 -6.76 4.02
C MET A 483 -31.69 -7.50 4.99
N GLN A 484 -31.48 -8.81 4.80
CA GLN A 484 -30.48 -9.56 5.57
C GLN A 484 -29.10 -8.95 5.38
N GLU A 485 -28.67 -8.67 4.14
CA GLU A 485 -27.38 -8.06 3.87
C GLU A 485 -27.24 -6.66 4.50
N TYR A 486 -28.31 -5.85 4.50
CA TYR A 486 -28.31 -4.54 5.14
C TYR A 486 -28.24 -4.63 6.67
N GLU A 487 -28.99 -5.54 7.29
CA GLU A 487 -28.92 -5.74 8.75
C GLU A 487 -27.56 -6.29 9.19
N THR A 488 -26.97 -7.23 8.44
CA THR A 488 -25.59 -7.69 8.66
C THR A 488 -24.59 -6.54 8.52
N PHE A 489 -24.73 -5.68 7.50
CA PHE A 489 -23.87 -4.52 7.33
C PHE A 489 -23.97 -3.56 8.54
N ILE A 490 -25.17 -3.33 9.05
CA ILE A 490 -25.38 -2.48 10.23
C ILE A 490 -24.63 -3.04 11.45
N VAL A 491 -24.80 -4.33 11.75
CA VAL A 491 -24.20 -4.92 12.97
C VAL A 491 -22.70 -5.10 12.82
N ASP A 492 -22.25 -5.78 11.77
CA ASP A 492 -20.87 -6.26 11.66
C ASP A 492 -19.92 -5.17 11.19
N LYS A 493 -20.34 -4.40 10.18
CA LYS A 493 -19.50 -3.38 9.56
C LYS A 493 -19.67 -2.03 10.22
N LEU A 494 -20.90 -1.52 10.31
CA LEU A 494 -21.13 -0.16 10.82
C LEU A 494 -20.91 -0.08 12.33
N LEU A 495 -21.69 -0.81 13.12
CA LEU A 495 -21.69 -0.68 14.58
C LEU A 495 -20.44 -1.29 15.23
N SER A 496 -20.01 -2.47 14.77
CA SER A 496 -18.86 -3.18 15.37
C SER A 496 -17.53 -2.69 14.80
N SER A 497 -17.31 -2.84 13.49
CA SER A 497 -15.98 -2.60 12.90
C SER A 497 -15.65 -1.13 12.68
N THR A 498 -16.60 -0.34 12.19
CA THR A 498 -16.35 1.06 11.76
C THR A 498 -16.46 2.02 12.94
N MET A 499 -17.52 1.87 13.75
CA MET A 499 -17.82 2.81 14.82
C MET A 499 -17.37 2.33 16.20
N GLY A 500 -17.17 1.01 16.39
CA GLY A 500 -16.85 0.44 17.70
C GLY A 500 -17.94 0.64 18.76
N ILE A 501 -19.15 1.08 18.36
CA ILE A 501 -20.28 1.32 19.26
C ILE A 501 -20.75 0.00 19.86
N LEU A 502 -20.79 -1.06 19.06
CA LEU A 502 -21.09 -2.39 19.54
C LEU A 502 -19.76 -3.06 19.95
N SER A 503 -19.53 -3.16 21.26
CA SER A 503 -18.25 -3.62 21.79
C SER A 503 -18.12 -5.14 21.70
N SER A 504 -17.32 -5.61 20.76
CA SER A 504 -16.97 -7.04 20.62
C SER A 504 -16.35 -7.63 21.89
N THR A 505 -15.66 -6.82 22.69
CA THR A 505 -15.07 -7.25 23.98
C THR A 505 -16.08 -7.34 25.12
N ALA A 506 -17.21 -6.64 25.03
CA ALA A 506 -18.26 -6.65 26.04
C ALA A 506 -19.32 -7.74 25.80
N ILE A 507 -19.42 -8.23 24.56
CA ILE A 507 -20.33 -9.30 24.16
C ILE A 507 -19.86 -10.63 24.77
N ASP A 508 -20.75 -11.30 25.51
CA ASP A 508 -20.56 -12.70 25.89
C ASP A 508 -21.04 -13.58 24.74
N GLU A 509 -20.10 -14.23 24.04
CA GLU A 509 -20.43 -15.13 22.94
C GLU A 509 -21.34 -16.30 23.37
N LYS A 510 -21.44 -16.62 24.67
CA LYS A 510 -22.34 -17.67 25.17
C LYS A 510 -23.74 -17.16 25.52
N ASP A 511 -23.97 -15.85 25.40
CA ASP A 511 -25.28 -15.27 25.66
C ASP A 511 -26.33 -15.80 24.67
N ALA A 512 -27.52 -16.10 25.19
CA ALA A 512 -28.58 -16.71 24.38
C ALA A 512 -29.10 -15.77 23.27
N THR A 513 -29.06 -14.45 23.50
CA THR A 513 -29.52 -13.46 22.52
C THR A 513 -28.48 -13.25 21.42
N TYR A 514 -27.19 -13.26 21.79
CA TYR A 514 -26.10 -13.22 20.81
C TYR A 514 -26.11 -14.46 19.91
N GLN A 515 -26.27 -15.65 20.49
CA GLN A 515 -26.43 -16.89 19.72
C GLN A 515 -27.68 -16.84 18.84
N ALA A 516 -28.80 -16.32 19.36
CA ALA A 516 -30.03 -16.18 18.56
C ALA A 516 -29.87 -15.23 17.36
N TRP A 517 -29.07 -14.16 17.50
CA TRP A 517 -28.70 -13.26 16.40
C TRP A 517 -27.84 -13.98 15.36
N ASN A 518 -26.79 -14.67 15.80
CA ASN A 518 -25.92 -15.44 14.90
C ASN A 518 -26.66 -16.58 14.18
N ASP A 519 -27.66 -17.18 14.83
CA ASP A 519 -28.53 -18.19 14.24
C ASP A 519 -29.63 -17.57 13.34
N GLY A 520 -29.76 -16.23 13.32
CA GLY A 520 -30.75 -15.50 12.54
C GLY A 520 -32.19 -15.64 13.04
N THR A 521 -32.38 -16.05 14.30
CA THR A 521 -33.70 -16.40 14.89
C THR A 521 -34.36 -15.27 15.69
N ILE A 522 -33.73 -14.10 15.74
CA ILE A 522 -34.23 -12.88 16.38
C ILE A 522 -34.18 -11.71 15.38
N SER A 523 -34.94 -10.64 15.65
CA SER A 523 -34.89 -9.40 14.87
C SER A 523 -33.70 -8.53 15.26
N LEU A 524 -33.22 -7.68 14.34
CA LEU A 524 -32.17 -6.68 14.62
C LEU A 524 -32.57 -5.75 15.78
N ARG A 525 -33.82 -5.30 15.81
CA ARG A 525 -34.34 -4.45 16.88
C ARG A 525 -34.23 -5.11 18.25
N ASP A 526 -34.66 -6.36 18.38
CA ASP A 526 -34.65 -7.05 19.66
C ASP A 526 -33.21 -7.35 20.12
N TYR A 527 -32.32 -7.68 19.18
CA TYR A 527 -30.89 -7.84 19.44
C TYR A 527 -30.26 -6.53 19.97
N LEU A 528 -30.45 -5.42 19.26
CA LEU A 528 -29.88 -4.12 19.65
C LEU A 528 -30.53 -3.54 20.93
N THR A 529 -31.81 -3.79 21.14
CA THR A 529 -32.50 -3.43 22.40
C THR A 529 -31.90 -4.21 23.58
N TYR A 530 -31.63 -5.50 23.39
CA TYR A 530 -30.97 -6.32 24.39
C TYR A 530 -29.53 -5.85 24.64
N ALA A 531 -28.77 -5.57 23.58
CA ALA A 531 -27.41 -5.04 23.65
C ALA A 531 -27.34 -3.73 24.46
N ALA A 532 -28.30 -2.82 24.24
CA ALA A 532 -28.44 -1.59 25.02
C ALA A 532 -28.71 -1.85 26.52
N SER A 533 -29.39 -2.96 26.86
CA SER A 533 -29.66 -3.35 28.25
C SER A 533 -28.49 -4.05 28.95
N GLN A 534 -27.59 -4.69 28.20
CA GLN A 534 -26.46 -5.46 28.72
C GLN A 534 -25.14 -4.67 28.76
N ASN A 535 -25.17 -3.35 28.51
CA ASN A 535 -23.99 -2.50 28.36
C ASN A 535 -23.01 -2.99 27.25
N TRP A 536 -23.52 -3.60 26.19
CA TRP A 536 -22.71 -3.94 25.01
C TRP A 536 -22.46 -2.73 24.11
N ILE A 537 -23.20 -1.64 24.34
CA ILE A 537 -23.14 -0.41 23.58
C ILE A 537 -22.26 0.61 24.30
N ASP A 538 -21.27 1.14 23.59
CA ASP A 538 -20.48 2.29 24.05
C ASP A 538 -21.31 3.57 23.94
N VAL A 539 -21.87 3.99 25.07
CA VAL A 539 -22.71 5.19 25.18
C VAL A 539 -21.92 6.48 24.90
N SER A 540 -20.60 6.48 25.14
CA SER A 540 -19.75 7.66 24.90
C SER A 540 -19.62 7.99 23.41
N ALA A 541 -19.78 6.98 22.55
CA ALA A 541 -19.79 7.15 21.10
C ALA A 541 -21.16 7.65 20.56
N LEU A 542 -22.21 7.64 21.39
CA LEU A 542 -23.56 8.09 21.01
C LEU A 542 -23.85 9.54 21.39
N THR A 543 -23.24 10.06 22.47
CA THR A 543 -23.44 11.46 22.90
C THR A 543 -22.22 12.03 23.62
N GLN A 544 -22.01 13.34 23.47
CA GLN A 544 -20.94 14.10 24.14
C GLN A 544 -21.31 14.59 25.55
N ASP A 545 -22.56 14.44 25.97
CA ASP A 545 -23.02 14.86 27.30
C ASP A 545 -22.84 13.72 28.32
N ASP A 546 -22.37 14.04 29.54
CA ASP A 546 -22.33 13.15 30.72
C ASP A 546 -23.75 12.81 31.24
N ALA A 547 -24.70 12.58 30.33
CA ALA A 547 -26.08 12.22 30.64
C ALA A 547 -26.15 10.71 30.92
N TYR A 548 -26.67 10.35 32.09
CA TYR A 548 -27.10 8.98 32.37
C TYR A 548 -28.32 8.67 31.50
N LEU A 549 -28.09 8.11 30.31
CA LEU A 549 -29.14 7.59 29.45
C LEU A 549 -29.65 6.26 29.98
N ASP A 550 -30.96 6.05 29.96
CA ASP A 550 -31.51 4.72 30.16
C ASP A 550 -31.44 3.87 28.89
N SER A 551 -31.71 2.56 28.99
CA SER A 551 -31.59 1.64 27.85
C SER A 551 -32.51 1.98 26.67
N GLN A 552 -33.64 2.66 26.92
CA GLN A 552 -34.57 3.08 25.88
C GLN A 552 -34.05 4.33 25.16
N GLU A 553 -33.49 5.29 25.90
CA GLU A 553 -32.83 6.46 25.35
C GLU A 553 -31.56 6.10 24.56
N VAL A 554 -30.76 5.15 25.06
CA VAL A 554 -29.59 4.59 24.34
C VAL A 554 -30.01 3.98 23.01
N TYR A 555 -31.06 3.16 23.00
CA TYR A 555 -31.55 2.52 21.78
C TYR A 555 -32.08 3.54 20.76
N GLN A 556 -32.80 4.57 21.22
CA GLN A 556 -33.31 5.63 20.35
C GLN A 556 -32.15 6.42 19.71
N LYS A 557 -31.13 6.78 20.49
CA LYS A 557 -29.93 7.45 19.99
C LYS A 557 -29.14 6.58 19.02
N LEU A 558 -29.00 5.30 19.33
CA LEU A 558 -28.38 4.32 18.43
C LEU A 558 -29.10 4.29 17.07
N THR A 559 -30.43 4.24 17.08
CA THR A 559 -31.24 4.23 15.85
C THR A 559 -31.03 5.50 15.01
N GLU A 560 -31.02 6.68 15.64
CA GLU A 560 -30.73 7.96 14.97
C GLU A 560 -29.35 7.94 14.31
N VAL A 561 -28.34 7.45 15.03
CA VAL A 561 -26.95 7.35 14.56
C VAL A 561 -26.82 6.34 13.41
N ILE A 562 -27.47 5.17 13.49
CA ILE A 562 -27.47 4.18 12.40
C ILE A 562 -28.01 4.82 11.12
N LEU A 563 -29.19 5.44 11.18
CA LEU A 563 -29.86 6.01 10.01
C LEU A 563 -29.05 7.16 9.38
N ASP A 564 -28.48 8.04 10.20
CA ASP A 564 -27.62 9.14 9.73
C ASP A 564 -26.37 8.64 9.02
N ARG A 565 -25.72 7.61 9.58
CA ARG A 565 -24.50 7.03 9.01
C ARG A 565 -24.77 6.26 7.73
N LEU A 566 -25.85 5.49 7.66
CA LEU A 566 -26.22 4.75 6.44
C LEU A 566 -26.48 5.70 5.26
N ALA A 567 -27.11 6.85 5.51
CA ALA A 567 -27.44 7.83 4.46
C ALA A 567 -26.22 8.37 3.71
N ASN A 568 -25.04 8.39 4.36
CA ASN A 568 -23.81 8.97 3.83
C ASN A 568 -22.67 7.93 3.70
N ASN A 569 -22.99 6.63 3.69
CA ASN A 569 -21.98 5.58 3.65
C ASN A 569 -21.79 5.00 2.24
N THR A 570 -20.61 5.20 1.66
CA THR A 570 -20.26 4.74 0.31
C THR A 570 -20.29 3.21 0.17
N THR A 571 -19.83 2.47 1.17
CA THR A 571 -19.87 0.99 1.15
C THR A 571 -21.31 0.47 1.15
N PHE A 572 -22.19 1.09 1.95
CA PHE A 572 -23.62 0.80 1.93
C PHE A 572 -24.26 1.17 0.59
N ALA A 573 -23.86 2.31 0.00
CA ALA A 573 -24.32 2.74 -1.32
C ALA A 573 -24.01 1.70 -2.41
N LYS A 574 -22.81 1.11 -2.42
CA LYS A 574 -22.43 0.06 -3.37
C LYS A 574 -23.32 -1.18 -3.26
N LYS A 575 -23.65 -1.62 -2.03
CA LYS A 575 -24.62 -2.70 -1.80
C LYS A 575 -26.00 -2.38 -2.37
N MET A 576 -26.47 -1.13 -2.25
CA MET A 576 -27.73 -0.74 -2.87
C MET A 576 -27.67 -0.79 -4.40
N TYR A 577 -26.55 -0.40 -5.02
CA TYR A 577 -26.38 -0.54 -6.48
C TYR A 577 -26.43 -2.00 -6.94
N HIS A 578 -25.92 -2.94 -6.14
CA HIS A 578 -26.08 -4.38 -6.39
C HIS A 578 -27.55 -4.78 -6.54
N TYR A 579 -28.39 -4.42 -5.56
CA TYR A 579 -29.81 -4.76 -5.60
C TYR A 579 -30.59 -3.96 -6.65
N MET A 580 -30.18 -2.73 -6.96
CA MET A 580 -30.74 -1.96 -8.08
C MET A 580 -30.53 -2.68 -9.42
N LEU A 581 -29.38 -3.33 -9.63
CA LEU A 581 -29.14 -4.19 -10.80
C LEU A 581 -30.07 -5.42 -10.77
N LEU A 582 -30.11 -6.17 -9.66
CA LEU A 582 -30.93 -7.37 -9.57
C LEU A 582 -32.44 -7.11 -9.79
N GLN A 583 -32.92 -5.95 -9.34
CA GLN A 583 -34.31 -5.49 -9.43
C GLN A 583 -34.66 -4.75 -10.72
N ASP A 584 -33.77 -4.74 -11.73
CA ASP A 584 -33.97 -4.07 -13.03
C ASP A 584 -34.19 -2.55 -12.93
N MET A 585 -33.74 -1.91 -11.84
CA MET A 585 -33.67 -0.44 -11.76
C MET A 585 -32.49 0.10 -12.59
N LEU A 586 -31.43 -0.71 -12.68
CA LEU A 586 -30.28 -0.53 -13.57
C LEU A 586 -30.11 -1.78 -14.43
N ASP A 587 -29.56 -1.60 -15.62
CA ASP A 587 -29.26 -2.71 -16.53
C ASP A 587 -27.80 -2.67 -17.02
N GLY A 588 -27.40 -3.71 -17.75
CA GLY A 588 -26.05 -3.79 -18.30
C GLY A 588 -25.72 -2.66 -19.29
N TYR A 589 -26.71 -2.04 -19.94
CA TYR A 589 -26.46 -0.90 -20.82
C TYR A 589 -26.06 0.32 -20.00
N ASP A 590 -26.71 0.57 -18.88
CA ASP A 590 -26.36 1.65 -17.96
C ASP A 590 -24.91 1.52 -17.50
N ILE A 591 -24.51 0.33 -17.05
CA ILE A 591 -23.15 0.06 -16.57
C ILE A 591 -22.09 0.20 -17.68
N CYS A 592 -22.32 -0.42 -18.84
CA CYS A 592 -21.37 -0.32 -19.96
C CYS A 592 -21.19 1.13 -20.43
N ASN A 593 -22.28 1.90 -20.42
CA ASN A 593 -22.22 3.28 -20.83
C ASN A 593 -21.52 4.19 -19.81
N LEU A 594 -21.69 3.94 -18.51
CA LEU A 594 -20.94 4.65 -17.46
C LEU A 594 -19.43 4.51 -17.66
N MET A 595 -18.96 3.32 -18.06
CA MET A 595 -17.54 3.10 -18.38
C MET A 595 -17.03 4.05 -19.49
N TYR A 596 -17.87 4.37 -20.48
CA TYR A 596 -17.53 5.32 -21.54
C TYR A 596 -17.75 6.79 -21.16
N ASP A 597 -18.70 7.08 -20.27
CA ASP A 597 -18.94 8.44 -19.77
C ASP A 597 -17.77 8.91 -18.91
N GLN A 598 -17.23 8.02 -18.06
CA GLN A 598 -16.08 8.28 -17.20
C GLN A 598 -14.72 8.02 -17.87
N ASN A 599 -14.70 7.80 -19.19
CA ASN A 599 -13.48 7.55 -19.98
C ASN A 599 -12.63 6.36 -19.49
N LEU A 600 -13.26 5.37 -18.85
CA LEU A 600 -12.63 4.12 -18.43
C LEU A 600 -12.41 3.16 -19.62
N LEU A 601 -13.22 3.32 -20.68
CA LEU A 601 -13.05 2.65 -21.97
C LEU A 601 -12.96 3.68 -23.10
N THR A 602 -12.18 3.36 -24.12
CA THR A 602 -12.05 4.23 -25.30
C THR A 602 -13.26 4.12 -26.21
N LYS A 603 -13.70 5.25 -26.78
CA LYS A 603 -14.75 5.31 -27.82
C LYS A 603 -14.18 5.09 -29.23
N GLU A 604 -12.85 4.94 -29.34
CA GLU A 604 -12.11 4.86 -30.60
C GLU A 604 -11.75 3.42 -30.97
N ASP A 605 -12.71 2.50 -30.87
CA ASP A 605 -12.53 1.09 -31.26
C ASP A 605 -13.77 0.47 -31.93
N ASP A 606 -13.56 -0.68 -32.57
CA ASP A 606 -14.59 -1.40 -33.32
C ASP A 606 -15.69 -1.99 -32.41
N ASP A 607 -15.39 -2.30 -31.14
CA ASP A 607 -16.38 -2.85 -30.20
C ASP A 607 -17.39 -1.77 -29.82
N TYR A 608 -16.91 -0.55 -29.52
CA TYR A 608 -17.78 0.59 -29.24
C TYR A 608 -18.68 0.90 -30.44
N ALA A 609 -18.11 0.91 -31.65
CA ALA A 609 -18.87 1.12 -32.87
C ALA A 609 -19.96 0.04 -33.07
N ALA A 610 -19.64 -1.23 -32.80
CA ALA A 610 -20.61 -2.34 -32.87
C ALA A 610 -21.68 -2.26 -31.77
N TYR A 611 -21.29 -1.90 -30.55
CA TYR A 611 -22.17 -1.72 -29.40
C TYR A 611 -23.19 -0.59 -29.62
N VAL A 612 -22.74 0.61 -30.03
CA VAL A 612 -23.63 1.74 -30.30
C VAL A 612 -24.53 1.49 -31.52
N ALA A 613 -24.07 0.69 -32.50
CA ALA A 613 -24.89 0.27 -33.62
C ALA A 613 -25.95 -0.80 -33.27
N GLY A 614 -25.96 -1.31 -32.03
CA GLY A 614 -26.87 -2.37 -31.57
C GLY A 614 -26.51 -3.77 -32.07
N ASN A 615 -25.28 -3.97 -32.56
CA ASN A 615 -24.78 -5.26 -33.05
C ASN A 615 -24.11 -6.10 -31.94
N MET A 616 -23.91 -5.52 -30.76
CA MET A 616 -23.25 -6.15 -29.62
C MET A 616 -24.05 -5.87 -28.34
N THR A 617 -24.29 -6.91 -27.53
CA THR A 617 -24.96 -6.76 -26.23
C THR A 617 -23.97 -6.30 -25.15
N PRO A 618 -24.44 -5.78 -24.01
CA PRO A 618 -23.58 -5.48 -22.84
C PRO A 618 -22.73 -6.68 -22.40
N PHE A 619 -23.30 -7.89 -22.38
CA PHE A 619 -22.57 -9.12 -22.09
C PHE A 619 -21.40 -9.35 -23.06
N GLN A 620 -21.67 -9.24 -24.37
CA GLN A 620 -20.64 -9.44 -25.40
C GLN A 620 -19.55 -8.38 -25.29
N LEU A 621 -19.94 -7.12 -25.06
CA LEU A 621 -19.00 -6.01 -24.90
C LEU A 621 -18.06 -6.27 -23.73
N LEU A 622 -18.57 -6.50 -22.51
CA LEU A 622 -17.70 -6.73 -21.36
C LEU A 622 -16.88 -8.01 -21.50
N SER A 623 -17.44 -9.07 -22.09
CA SER A 623 -16.67 -10.29 -22.39
C SER A 623 -15.48 -10.00 -23.31
N ASP A 624 -15.66 -9.18 -24.34
CA ASP A 624 -14.59 -8.79 -25.27
C ASP A 624 -13.59 -7.82 -24.63
N LYS A 625 -14.04 -6.88 -23.80
CA LYS A 625 -13.16 -5.96 -23.04
C LYS A 625 -12.31 -6.67 -22.00
N ILE A 626 -12.85 -7.69 -21.32
CA ILE A 626 -12.08 -8.61 -20.47
C ILE A 626 -11.09 -9.42 -21.32
N ALA A 627 -11.52 -9.92 -22.48
CA ALA A 627 -10.67 -10.69 -23.37
C ALA A 627 -9.47 -9.88 -23.89
N LYS A 628 -9.63 -8.57 -24.08
CA LYS A 628 -8.58 -7.65 -24.53
C LYS A 628 -7.77 -7.04 -23.39
N LEU A 629 -8.04 -7.43 -22.13
CA LEU A 629 -7.45 -6.84 -20.91
C LEU A 629 -7.64 -5.31 -20.79
N GLU A 630 -8.65 -4.76 -21.46
CA GLU A 630 -9.09 -3.37 -21.24
C GLU A 630 -9.86 -3.25 -19.92
N ILE A 631 -10.46 -4.37 -19.48
CA ILE A 631 -10.93 -4.58 -18.11
C ILE A 631 -10.13 -5.75 -17.55
N THR A 632 -9.32 -5.49 -16.53
CA THR A 632 -8.45 -6.49 -15.92
C THR A 632 -9.20 -7.32 -14.86
N PRO A 633 -8.75 -8.56 -14.58
CA PRO A 633 -9.28 -9.35 -13.46
C PRO A 633 -9.23 -8.61 -12.11
N ALA A 634 -8.20 -7.78 -11.90
CA ALA A 634 -8.03 -7.00 -10.68
C ALA A 634 -9.13 -5.96 -10.49
N GLN A 635 -9.49 -5.24 -11.56
CA GLN A 635 -10.58 -4.26 -11.54
C GLN A 635 -11.93 -4.90 -11.21
N LEU A 636 -12.14 -6.15 -11.58
CA LEU A 636 -13.36 -6.88 -11.26
C LEU A 636 -13.35 -7.47 -9.85
N ALA A 637 -12.19 -7.82 -9.30
CA ALA A 637 -12.07 -8.50 -8.01
C ALA A 637 -12.95 -9.78 -7.86
N LEU A 638 -13.39 -10.38 -8.97
CA LEU A 638 -14.18 -11.61 -9.00
C LEU A 638 -13.29 -12.85 -8.95
N ASP A 639 -13.77 -13.96 -8.42
CA ASP A 639 -13.00 -15.20 -8.42
C ASP A 639 -12.84 -15.81 -9.83
N PRO A 640 -11.60 -16.11 -10.29
CA PRO A 640 -10.31 -15.67 -9.76
C PRO A 640 -9.92 -14.26 -10.25
N CYS A 641 -9.40 -13.41 -9.35
CA CYS A 641 -8.89 -12.07 -9.67
C CYS A 641 -7.41 -11.89 -9.35
N SER A 642 -6.79 -12.88 -8.70
CA SER A 642 -5.43 -12.81 -8.18
C SER A 642 -4.67 -14.11 -8.45
N GLY A 643 -3.34 -14.05 -8.31
CA GLY A 643 -2.47 -15.19 -8.48
C GLY A 643 -1.05 -14.90 -8.01
N SER A 644 -0.26 -15.95 -7.84
CA SER A 644 1.16 -15.82 -7.52
C SER A 644 2.00 -16.91 -8.17
N ALA A 645 3.25 -16.57 -8.46
CA ALA A 645 4.21 -17.50 -8.99
C ALA A 645 5.61 -17.16 -8.46
N VAL A 646 6.35 -18.17 -8.04
CA VAL A 646 7.70 -18.03 -7.50
C VAL A 646 8.60 -19.01 -8.24
N ILE A 647 9.68 -18.48 -8.83
CA ILE A 647 10.66 -19.22 -9.61
C ILE A 647 12.00 -19.12 -8.88
N THR A 648 12.66 -20.24 -8.67
CA THR A 648 13.94 -20.35 -7.96
C THR A 648 14.97 -21.10 -8.82
N ASP A 649 16.23 -20.79 -8.59
CA ASP A 649 17.35 -21.64 -9.01
C ASP A 649 17.47 -22.83 -8.03
N PRO A 650 17.29 -24.08 -8.48
CA PRO A 650 17.31 -25.25 -7.61
C PRO A 650 18.68 -25.52 -6.96
N ASN A 651 19.77 -24.99 -7.54
CA ASN A 651 21.15 -25.24 -7.10
C ASN A 651 21.69 -24.17 -6.14
N THR A 652 20.99 -23.04 -6.03
CA THR A 652 21.47 -21.90 -5.20
C THR A 652 20.42 -21.39 -4.24
N GLY A 653 19.12 -21.61 -4.49
CA GLY A 653 18.04 -20.98 -3.71
C GLY A 653 17.78 -19.52 -4.06
N ALA A 654 18.44 -18.99 -5.09
CA ALA A 654 18.20 -17.64 -5.61
C ALA A 654 16.78 -17.54 -6.22
N ILE A 655 16.06 -16.47 -5.90
CA ILE A 655 14.74 -16.20 -6.47
C ILE A 655 14.89 -15.46 -7.80
N LEU A 656 14.47 -16.09 -8.90
CA LEU A 656 14.55 -15.49 -10.24
C LEU A 656 13.33 -14.64 -10.57
N ALA A 657 12.17 -14.99 -10.01
CA ALA A 657 10.95 -14.19 -10.08
C ALA A 657 10.06 -14.51 -8.87
N CYS A 658 9.45 -13.49 -8.27
CA CYS A 658 8.50 -13.61 -7.17
C CYS A 658 7.33 -12.67 -7.45
N VAL A 659 6.30 -13.21 -8.09
CA VAL A 659 5.19 -12.43 -8.63
C VAL A 659 3.97 -12.54 -7.74
N SER A 660 3.44 -11.39 -7.36
CA SER A 660 2.10 -11.20 -6.82
C SER A 660 1.27 -10.47 -7.87
N TYR A 661 0.13 -11.05 -8.26
CA TYR A 661 -0.85 -10.41 -9.13
C TYR A 661 -2.17 -10.24 -8.33
N PRO A 662 -2.77 -9.03 -8.33
CA PRO A 662 -2.30 -7.80 -8.96
C PRO A 662 -1.21 -7.07 -8.17
N GLY A 663 -0.47 -6.20 -8.86
CA GLY A 663 0.44 -5.20 -8.30
C GLY A 663 -0.11 -3.78 -8.46
N TYR A 664 0.67 -2.78 -8.00
CA TYR A 664 0.26 -1.37 -7.93
C TYR A 664 1.41 -0.44 -8.31
N ASP A 665 1.15 0.83 -8.59
CA ASP A 665 2.20 1.77 -8.97
C ASP A 665 2.87 2.42 -7.75
N ASN A 666 4.08 1.98 -7.41
CA ASN A 666 4.85 2.53 -6.29
C ASN A 666 5.23 4.00 -6.49
N ASN A 667 5.31 4.49 -7.73
CA ASN A 667 5.63 5.90 -7.97
C ASN A 667 4.54 6.83 -7.42
N ARG A 668 3.28 6.38 -7.38
CA ARG A 668 2.16 7.14 -6.80
C ARG A 668 2.19 7.14 -5.27
N LEU A 669 2.97 6.26 -4.64
CA LEU A 669 3.12 6.22 -3.18
C LEU A 669 4.46 6.80 -2.71
N ALA A 670 5.38 7.06 -3.63
CA ALA A 670 6.72 7.52 -3.34
C ALA A 670 6.89 9.02 -3.56
N ASN A 671 7.90 9.59 -2.90
CA ASN A 671 8.17 11.03 -2.87
C ASN A 671 6.99 11.78 -2.23
N GLN A 672 5.94 12.09 -3.01
CA GLN A 672 4.67 12.64 -2.54
C GLN A 672 3.57 11.60 -2.66
N MET A 673 2.97 11.24 -1.53
CA MET A 673 1.96 10.20 -1.48
C MET A 673 0.63 10.65 -2.10
N ASP A 674 0.16 9.94 -3.12
CA ASP A 674 -1.18 10.08 -3.70
C ASP A 674 -2.20 9.44 -2.74
N THR A 675 -2.80 10.27 -1.88
CA THR A 675 -3.74 9.82 -0.83
C THR A 675 -5.00 9.19 -1.41
N ALA A 676 -5.52 9.71 -2.52
CA ALA A 676 -6.69 9.16 -3.19
C ALA A 676 -6.39 7.76 -3.77
N TYR A 677 -5.22 7.59 -4.40
CA TYR A 677 -4.79 6.28 -4.86
C TYR A 677 -4.57 5.30 -3.71
N TRP A 678 -3.93 5.75 -2.62
CA TRP A 678 -3.76 4.93 -1.42
C TRP A 678 -5.10 4.48 -0.82
N ALA A 679 -6.07 5.38 -0.69
CA ALA A 679 -7.42 5.05 -0.24
C ALA A 679 -8.10 4.03 -1.17
N LYS A 680 -7.92 4.18 -2.49
CA LYS A 680 -8.38 3.19 -3.47
C LYS A 680 -7.72 1.84 -3.26
N LEU A 681 -6.40 1.77 -3.11
CA LEU A 681 -5.68 0.50 -2.88
C LEU A 681 -6.08 -0.21 -1.59
N ASN A 682 -6.40 0.54 -0.52
CA ASN A 682 -6.86 -0.01 0.75
C ASN A 682 -8.28 -0.59 0.70
N THR A 683 -9.11 -0.09 -0.21
CA THR A 683 -10.50 -0.52 -0.39
C THR A 683 -10.71 -1.41 -1.62
N ASP A 684 -9.63 -1.72 -2.34
CA ASP A 684 -9.65 -2.62 -3.50
C ASP A 684 -9.78 -4.07 -3.02
N GLU A 685 -10.87 -4.71 -3.42
CA GLU A 685 -11.25 -6.08 -3.02
C GLU A 685 -10.30 -7.14 -3.62
N SER A 686 -9.51 -6.80 -4.65
CA SER A 686 -8.43 -7.68 -5.14
C SER A 686 -7.20 -7.70 -4.22
N SER A 687 -7.12 -6.75 -3.29
CA SER A 687 -6.06 -6.55 -2.29
C SER A 687 -4.63 -6.48 -2.87
N PRO A 688 -4.32 -5.50 -3.72
CA PRO A 688 -3.01 -5.37 -4.40
C PRO A 688 -1.84 -5.10 -3.44
N LEU A 689 -2.09 -4.53 -2.26
CA LEU A 689 -1.06 -4.30 -1.22
C LEU A 689 -0.65 -5.60 -0.51
N TYR A 690 -1.49 -6.64 -0.57
CA TYR A 690 -1.25 -7.93 0.09
C TYR A 690 -0.46 -8.87 -0.83
N ASN A 691 0.76 -9.23 -0.43
CA ASN A 691 1.63 -10.05 -1.28
C ASN A 691 1.13 -11.51 -1.33
N LYS A 692 0.51 -11.88 -2.46
CA LYS A 692 -0.08 -13.21 -2.67
C LYS A 692 0.96 -14.33 -2.76
N ALA A 693 2.24 -14.00 -2.96
CA ALA A 693 3.32 -14.98 -3.02
C ALA A 693 3.85 -15.34 -1.62
N THR A 694 4.06 -14.33 -0.75
CA THR A 694 4.72 -14.49 0.56
C THR A 694 3.77 -14.50 1.75
N GLN A 695 2.53 -14.03 1.60
CA GLN A 695 1.60 -13.86 2.72
C GLN A 695 0.34 -14.72 2.58
N GLN A 696 -0.20 -14.88 1.37
CA GLN A 696 -1.42 -15.67 1.18
C GLN A 696 -1.17 -17.13 1.53
N LYS A 697 -1.87 -17.64 2.53
CA LYS A 697 -1.84 -19.06 2.90
C LYS A 697 -3.08 -19.77 2.37
N THR A 698 -2.87 -20.92 1.75
CA THR A 698 -3.95 -21.85 1.38
C THR A 698 -3.46 -23.28 1.60
N ALA A 699 -4.39 -24.22 1.63
CA ALA A 699 -4.02 -25.62 1.64
C ALA A 699 -3.21 -25.97 0.37
N PRO A 700 -2.10 -26.74 0.49
CA PRO A 700 -1.29 -27.13 -0.67
C PRO A 700 -2.00 -28.13 -1.59
N GLY A 701 -2.98 -28.86 -1.05
CA GLY A 701 -3.62 -29.96 -1.74
C GLY A 701 -2.60 -31.00 -2.21
N SER A 702 -2.83 -31.57 -3.40
CA SER A 702 -2.02 -32.70 -3.89
C SER A 702 -0.54 -32.39 -4.15
N THR A 703 -0.10 -31.13 -4.10
CA THR A 703 1.33 -30.79 -4.16
C THR A 703 2.09 -31.28 -2.92
N PHE A 704 1.41 -31.60 -1.81
CA PHE A 704 2.01 -32.12 -0.57
C PHE A 704 2.38 -33.61 -0.63
N LYS A 705 1.81 -34.36 -1.59
CA LYS A 705 1.98 -35.83 -1.70
C LYS A 705 3.43 -36.32 -1.86
N PRO A 706 4.35 -35.61 -2.55
CA PRO A 706 5.76 -36.02 -2.60
C PRO A 706 6.41 -36.08 -1.21
N LEU A 707 6.03 -35.21 -0.27
CA LEU A 707 6.52 -35.27 1.12
C LEU A 707 6.06 -36.55 1.79
N MET A 708 4.79 -36.92 1.61
CA MET A 708 4.27 -38.18 2.13
C MET A 708 4.93 -39.40 1.48
N ALA A 709 5.30 -39.33 0.21
CA ALA A 709 6.06 -40.38 -0.46
C ALA A 709 7.43 -40.59 0.20
N VAL A 710 8.17 -39.51 0.46
CA VAL A 710 9.44 -39.54 1.20
C VAL A 710 9.21 -40.13 2.59
N ALA A 711 8.21 -39.65 3.33
CA ALA A 711 7.89 -40.16 4.67
C ALA A 711 7.63 -41.66 4.69
N GLY A 712 6.79 -42.15 3.76
CA GLY A 712 6.44 -43.57 3.69
C GLY A 712 7.61 -44.49 3.37
N LEU A 713 8.49 -44.06 2.48
CA LEU A 713 9.67 -44.83 2.06
C LEU A 713 10.76 -44.79 3.13
N SER A 714 11.04 -43.61 3.70
CA SER A 714 12.08 -43.42 4.72
C SER A 714 11.75 -44.13 6.04
N GLU A 715 10.48 -44.16 6.44
CA GLU A 715 10.03 -44.93 7.62
C GLU A 715 9.87 -46.45 7.35
N GLY A 716 10.10 -46.91 6.11
CA GLY A 716 9.95 -48.32 5.73
C GLY A 716 8.51 -48.84 5.76
N ILE A 717 7.52 -47.95 5.78
CA ILE A 717 6.09 -48.29 5.74
C ILE A 717 5.70 -48.89 4.39
N ILE A 718 6.38 -48.45 3.33
CA ILE A 718 6.30 -49.00 1.99
C ILE A 718 7.71 -49.23 1.43
N THR A 719 7.80 -50.17 0.50
CA THR A 719 8.97 -50.39 -0.35
C THR A 719 8.68 -49.88 -1.76
N PRO A 720 9.69 -49.72 -2.64
CA PRO A 720 9.47 -49.30 -4.03
C PRO A 720 8.48 -50.19 -4.80
N THR A 721 8.38 -51.47 -4.41
CA THR A 721 7.48 -52.46 -5.01
C THR A 721 6.18 -52.69 -4.25
N SER A 722 5.99 -52.04 -3.10
CA SER A 722 4.74 -52.15 -2.34
C SER A 722 3.60 -51.56 -3.15
N THR A 723 2.49 -52.29 -3.22
CA THR A 723 1.27 -51.82 -3.87
C THR A 723 0.16 -51.52 -2.85
N ILE A 724 -0.66 -50.53 -3.16
CA ILE A 724 -1.91 -50.23 -2.45
C ILE A 724 -3.03 -50.18 -3.50
N ASN A 725 -4.11 -50.90 -3.24
CA ASN A 725 -5.27 -50.90 -4.11
C ASN A 725 -6.12 -49.64 -3.88
N CYS A 726 -6.38 -48.88 -4.94
CA CYS A 726 -7.33 -47.78 -4.95
C CYS A 726 -8.66 -48.26 -5.53
N ASN A 727 -9.68 -48.34 -4.68
CA ASN A 727 -11.07 -48.64 -5.04
C ASN A 727 -11.96 -47.38 -5.13
N GLY A 728 -11.37 -46.18 -5.02
CA GLY A 728 -12.06 -44.89 -5.09
C GLY A 728 -12.46 -44.28 -3.74
N LEU A 729 -12.37 -45.03 -2.64
CA LEU A 729 -12.76 -44.56 -1.30
C LEU A 729 -11.81 -45.07 -0.22
N PHE A 730 -11.19 -44.14 0.51
CA PHE A 730 -10.42 -44.48 1.70
C PHE A 730 -11.34 -44.54 2.93
N GLY A 731 -11.08 -45.51 3.81
CA GLY A 731 -11.54 -45.49 5.19
C GLY A 731 -12.53 -46.59 5.58
N GLU A 732 -13.12 -47.29 4.61
CA GLU A 732 -14.10 -48.35 4.86
C GLU A 732 -13.53 -49.43 5.80
N GLY A 733 -14.13 -49.56 6.99
CA GLY A 733 -13.69 -50.49 8.04
C GLY A 733 -12.37 -50.12 8.75
N LEU A 734 -11.76 -48.97 8.45
CA LEU A 734 -10.48 -48.51 9.01
C LEU A 734 -10.62 -47.29 9.93
N VAL A 735 -11.51 -46.37 9.60
CA VAL A 735 -11.79 -45.13 10.32
C VAL A 735 -13.30 -44.88 10.41
N ASN A 736 -13.73 -43.82 11.10
CA ASN A 736 -15.14 -43.43 11.13
C ASN A 736 -15.60 -42.95 9.75
N GLU A 737 -16.89 -43.10 9.44
CA GLU A 737 -17.47 -42.63 8.17
C GLU A 737 -17.26 -41.14 7.90
N SER A 738 -17.22 -40.32 8.96
CA SER A 738 -16.91 -38.89 8.87
C SER A 738 -15.49 -38.58 8.40
N ASP A 739 -14.57 -39.55 8.49
CA ASP A 739 -13.16 -39.42 8.11
C ASP A 739 -12.87 -40.06 6.73
N TYR A 740 -13.92 -40.45 6.00
CA TYR A 740 -13.78 -41.03 4.66
C TYR A 740 -13.30 -39.97 3.67
N VAL A 741 -12.41 -40.40 2.77
CA VAL A 741 -11.84 -39.52 1.75
C VAL A 741 -12.00 -40.18 0.37
N HIS A 742 -12.66 -39.48 -0.53
CA HIS A 742 -12.81 -39.91 -1.91
C HIS A 742 -11.52 -39.68 -2.70
N CYS A 743 -11.23 -40.59 -3.63
CA CYS A 743 -10.31 -40.30 -4.71
C CYS A 743 -11.01 -39.47 -5.79
N HIS A 744 -10.26 -38.63 -6.52
CA HIS A 744 -10.81 -37.96 -7.70
C HIS A 744 -11.28 -38.98 -8.76
N GLN A 745 -10.63 -40.14 -8.84
CA GLN A 745 -11.12 -41.28 -9.61
C GLN A 745 -12.07 -42.13 -8.74
N LEU A 746 -13.36 -41.85 -8.81
CA LEU A 746 -14.38 -42.54 -8.00
C LEU A 746 -14.49 -44.05 -8.30
N SER A 747 -14.12 -44.50 -9.50
CA SER A 747 -14.05 -45.94 -9.83
C SER A 747 -12.83 -46.65 -9.24
N GLY A 748 -11.88 -45.89 -8.67
CA GLY A 748 -10.57 -46.38 -8.27
C GLY A 748 -9.56 -46.49 -9.42
N HIS A 749 -8.27 -46.47 -9.05
CA HIS A 749 -7.13 -46.65 -9.96
C HIS A 749 -6.60 -48.09 -10.01
N GLY A 750 -7.10 -48.99 -9.16
CA GLY A 750 -6.55 -50.34 -8.98
C GLY A 750 -5.25 -50.33 -8.17
N ASP A 751 -4.40 -51.34 -8.39
CA ASP A 751 -3.13 -51.47 -7.65
C ASP A 751 -2.09 -50.47 -8.16
N LEU A 752 -1.61 -49.60 -7.27
CA LEU A 752 -0.56 -48.63 -7.56
C LEU A 752 0.64 -48.86 -6.64
N ASN A 753 1.84 -48.70 -7.17
CA ASN A 753 3.05 -48.46 -6.38
C ASN A 753 3.22 -46.94 -6.15
N ILE A 754 4.29 -46.52 -5.45
CA ILE A 754 4.49 -45.11 -5.10
C ILE A 754 4.60 -44.19 -6.35
N VAL A 755 5.31 -44.63 -7.39
CA VAL A 755 5.44 -43.90 -8.65
C VAL A 755 4.06 -43.73 -9.32
N GLY A 756 3.29 -44.82 -9.41
CA GLY A 756 1.92 -44.78 -9.95
C GLY A 756 0.96 -43.94 -9.10
N ALA A 757 1.17 -43.89 -7.79
CA ALA A 757 0.37 -43.08 -6.87
C ALA A 757 0.62 -41.58 -7.05
N ILE A 758 1.88 -41.16 -7.24
CA ILE A 758 2.23 -39.76 -7.56
C ILE A 758 1.69 -39.40 -8.95
N GLN A 759 1.96 -40.23 -9.97
CA GLN A 759 1.49 -40.05 -11.36
C GLN A 759 -0.02 -39.80 -11.43
N ASN A 760 -0.79 -40.67 -10.79
CA ASN A 760 -2.25 -40.61 -10.81
C ASN A 760 -2.81 -39.72 -9.70
N SER A 761 -1.98 -39.06 -8.88
CA SER A 761 -2.43 -38.24 -7.75
C SER A 761 -3.44 -38.98 -6.83
N CYS A 762 -3.21 -40.25 -6.53
CA CYS A 762 -4.20 -41.12 -5.88
C CYS A 762 -4.43 -40.77 -4.39
N ASN A 763 -5.60 -40.23 -4.02
CA ASN A 763 -5.88 -39.88 -2.62
C ASN A 763 -5.87 -41.12 -1.71
N VAL A 764 -6.46 -42.24 -2.17
CA VAL A 764 -6.56 -43.47 -1.35
C VAL A 764 -5.18 -44.00 -0.96
N PHE A 765 -4.20 -43.95 -1.86
CA PHE A 765 -2.84 -44.37 -1.57
C PHE A 765 -2.24 -43.53 -0.44
N PHE A 766 -2.29 -42.21 -0.55
CA PHE A 766 -1.67 -41.30 0.42
C PHE A 766 -2.43 -41.25 1.76
N CYS A 767 -3.76 -41.32 1.75
CA CYS A 767 -4.56 -41.50 2.97
C CYS A 767 -4.25 -42.82 3.69
N THR A 768 -4.08 -43.90 2.92
CA THR A 768 -3.65 -45.20 3.47
C THR A 768 -2.24 -45.10 4.06
N LEU A 769 -1.35 -44.33 3.43
CA LEU A 769 0.00 -44.11 3.92
C LEU A 769 0.00 -43.32 5.23
N GLY A 770 -0.77 -42.24 5.31
CA GLY A 770 -1.00 -41.48 6.55
C GLY A 770 -1.56 -42.38 7.66
N TYR A 771 -2.57 -43.19 7.36
CA TYR A 771 -3.10 -44.18 8.30
C TYR A 771 -2.02 -45.14 8.81
N ARG A 772 -1.20 -45.71 7.91
CA ARG A 772 -0.14 -46.67 8.26
C ARG A 772 0.96 -46.04 9.10
N LEU A 773 1.34 -44.79 8.83
CA LEU A 773 2.30 -44.04 9.65
C LEU A 773 1.79 -43.84 11.09
N GLY A 774 0.47 -43.75 11.27
CA GLY A 774 -0.18 -43.67 12.57
C GLY A 774 -0.37 -44.99 13.32
N LEU A 775 -0.03 -46.14 12.74
CA LEU A 775 -0.17 -47.44 13.41
C LEU A 775 0.88 -47.62 14.51
N ASP A 776 0.44 -48.02 15.71
CA ASP A 776 1.34 -48.46 16.77
C ASP A 776 1.86 -49.90 16.55
N GLU A 777 2.73 -50.37 17.45
CA GLU A 777 3.32 -51.72 17.38
C GLU A 777 2.26 -52.84 17.40
N ASN A 778 1.05 -52.55 17.89
CA ASN A 778 -0.07 -53.49 17.93
C ASN A 778 -1.01 -53.34 16.72
N GLY A 779 -0.68 -52.50 15.74
CA GLY A 779 -1.51 -52.22 14.58
C GLY A 779 -2.75 -51.38 14.89
N THR A 780 -2.75 -50.62 15.99
CA THR A 780 -3.85 -49.69 16.32
C THR A 780 -3.50 -48.29 15.81
N PHE A 781 -4.40 -47.68 15.05
CA PHE A 781 -4.23 -46.32 14.57
C PHE A 781 -4.29 -45.29 15.70
N LYS A 782 -3.29 -44.41 15.75
CA LYS A 782 -3.19 -43.27 16.66
C LYS A 782 -3.03 -42.00 15.84
N GLN A 783 -4.05 -41.14 15.88
CA GLN A 783 -4.04 -39.85 15.15
C GLN A 783 -2.80 -39.01 15.49
N LYS A 784 -2.49 -38.88 16.79
CA LYS A 784 -1.31 -38.15 17.28
C LYS A 784 -0.02 -38.61 16.61
N ARG A 785 0.20 -39.93 16.50
CA ARG A 785 1.39 -40.49 15.85
C ARG A 785 1.44 -40.16 14.35
N SER A 786 0.30 -40.22 13.67
CA SER A 786 0.22 -39.84 12.25
C SER A 786 0.55 -38.36 12.05
N LEU A 787 0.04 -37.48 12.93
CA LEU A 787 0.35 -36.05 12.90
C LEU A 787 1.83 -35.79 13.18
N GLU A 788 2.40 -36.41 14.21
CA GLU A 788 3.83 -36.31 14.54
C GLU A 788 4.73 -36.74 13.35
N MET A 789 4.33 -37.76 12.59
CA MET A 789 5.06 -38.16 11.38
C MET A 789 4.94 -37.13 10.26
N ILE A 790 3.74 -36.60 10.00
CA ILE A 790 3.57 -35.53 9.00
C ILE A 790 4.41 -34.30 9.39
N GLN A 791 4.34 -33.90 10.65
CA GLN A 791 5.09 -32.77 11.21
C GLN A 791 6.60 -32.98 11.13
N LYS A 792 7.09 -34.18 11.44
CA LYS A 792 8.52 -34.54 11.32
C LYS A 792 9.04 -34.30 9.90
N TYR A 793 8.32 -34.79 8.89
CA TYR A 793 8.77 -34.61 7.50
C TYR A 793 8.53 -33.20 6.99
N ALA A 794 7.51 -32.49 7.48
CA ALA A 794 7.35 -31.06 7.22
C ALA A 794 8.55 -30.25 7.74
N ASP A 795 9.02 -30.51 8.97
CA ASP A 795 10.24 -29.90 9.54
C ASP A 795 11.50 -30.24 8.71
N MET A 796 11.64 -31.48 8.25
CA MET A 796 12.78 -31.84 7.37
C MET A 796 12.81 -31.03 6.06
N PHE A 797 11.64 -30.66 5.52
CA PHE A 797 11.52 -29.77 4.35
C PHE A 797 11.49 -28.29 4.73
N LYS A 798 11.55 -27.95 6.03
CA LYS A 798 11.36 -26.60 6.57
C LYS A 798 10.03 -25.98 6.14
N LEU A 799 8.97 -26.77 6.10
CA LEU A 799 7.61 -26.28 5.91
C LEU A 799 6.99 -25.76 7.23
N ASP A 800 7.74 -25.71 8.33
CA ASP A 800 7.32 -25.21 9.64
C ASP A 800 7.93 -23.85 10.02
N GLU A 801 8.74 -23.26 9.15
CA GLU A 801 9.33 -21.93 9.31
C GLU A 801 9.27 -21.08 8.02
N LYS A 802 9.59 -19.79 8.14
CA LYS A 802 9.67 -18.82 7.02
C LYS A 802 10.78 -19.17 6.02
N THR A 803 10.69 -18.67 4.79
CA THR A 803 11.66 -19.00 3.73
C THR A 803 12.98 -18.25 3.85
N GLY A 804 12.99 -17.14 4.59
CA GLY A 804 14.16 -16.30 4.81
C GLY A 804 14.26 -15.12 3.84
N ILE A 805 13.24 -14.90 3.00
CA ILE A 805 13.20 -13.78 2.06
C ILE A 805 13.16 -12.43 2.81
N GLU A 806 13.73 -11.40 2.19
CA GLU A 806 13.94 -10.07 2.80
C GLU A 806 12.68 -9.22 2.95
N ILE A 807 11.52 -9.75 2.56
CA ILE A 807 10.23 -9.06 2.62
C ILE A 807 9.26 -9.83 3.52
N SER A 808 8.17 -9.17 3.92
CA SER A 808 7.24 -9.76 4.89
C SER A 808 6.69 -11.13 4.45
N GLU A 809 6.86 -12.13 5.32
CA GLU A 809 6.31 -13.48 5.17
C GLU A 809 5.32 -13.82 6.29
N THR A 810 4.29 -14.57 5.94
CA THR A 810 3.37 -15.18 6.91
C THR A 810 3.91 -16.54 7.36
N ASP A 811 3.82 -16.83 8.66
CA ASP A 811 4.23 -18.12 9.22
C ASP A 811 3.41 -19.27 8.63
N PRO A 812 4.07 -20.39 8.23
CA PRO A 812 3.37 -21.56 7.72
C PRO A 812 2.47 -22.17 8.79
N ASN A 813 1.46 -22.94 8.36
CA ASN A 813 0.66 -23.75 9.27
C ASN A 813 0.83 -25.23 8.92
N VAL A 814 1.63 -25.93 9.70
CA VAL A 814 1.70 -27.40 9.61
C VAL A 814 0.49 -27.99 10.32
N THR A 815 -0.06 -29.06 9.76
CA THR A 815 -1.23 -29.71 10.32
C THR A 815 -1.08 -30.11 11.80
N ASP A 816 -2.17 -29.97 12.54
CA ASP A 816 -2.32 -30.29 13.96
C ASP A 816 -3.56 -31.17 14.25
N SER A 817 -4.37 -31.44 13.22
CA SER A 817 -5.61 -32.21 13.30
C SER A 817 -5.92 -32.87 11.95
N LEU A 818 -6.88 -33.80 11.93
CA LEU A 818 -7.35 -34.49 10.71
C LEU A 818 -6.22 -35.14 9.87
N PRO A 819 -5.39 -36.03 10.45
CA PRO A 819 -4.19 -36.57 9.79
C PRO A 819 -4.45 -37.24 8.42
N ILE A 820 -5.65 -37.78 8.21
CA ILE A 820 -6.01 -38.47 6.96
C ILE A 820 -6.17 -37.46 5.80
N PRO A 821 -7.04 -36.44 5.86
CA PRO A 821 -7.00 -35.32 4.91
C PRO A 821 -5.63 -34.63 4.82
N SER A 822 -4.91 -34.50 5.92
CA SER A 822 -3.59 -33.85 5.93
C SER A 822 -2.54 -34.59 5.10
N SER A 823 -2.63 -35.92 4.98
CA SER A 823 -1.74 -36.71 4.11
C SER A 823 -1.90 -36.42 2.61
N ILE A 824 -2.97 -35.75 2.20
CA ILE A 824 -3.15 -35.28 0.82
C ILE A 824 -3.02 -33.76 0.70
N GLY A 825 -2.47 -33.10 1.72
CA GLY A 825 -2.25 -31.65 1.77
C GLY A 825 -3.53 -30.84 2.04
N GLN A 826 -4.56 -31.45 2.62
CA GLN A 826 -5.71 -30.74 3.20
C GLN A 826 -5.64 -30.76 4.73
N GLY A 827 -6.78 -30.81 5.42
CA GLY A 827 -6.86 -30.69 6.87
C GLY A 827 -6.54 -29.27 7.28
N THR A 828 -5.60 -29.11 8.23
CA THR A 828 -5.16 -27.79 8.69
C THR A 828 -3.85 -27.31 8.05
N ASN A 829 -3.28 -28.02 7.06
CA ASN A 829 -2.09 -27.53 6.36
C ASN A 829 -2.40 -26.25 5.59
N ASN A 830 -1.60 -25.20 5.77
CA ASN A 830 -1.72 -23.95 5.01
C ASN A 830 -0.33 -23.32 4.77
N TYR A 831 0.04 -23.11 3.51
CA TYR A 831 1.37 -22.63 3.11
C TYR A 831 1.28 -21.48 2.10
N THR A 832 2.34 -20.69 1.98
CA THR A 832 2.49 -19.63 0.96
C THR A 832 3.10 -20.18 -0.33
N THR A 833 3.04 -19.42 -1.42
CA THR A 833 3.65 -19.84 -2.70
C THR A 833 5.18 -19.89 -2.59
N THR A 834 5.80 -18.97 -1.83
CA THR A 834 7.25 -19.03 -1.54
C THR A 834 7.65 -20.28 -0.78
N GLN A 835 6.87 -20.69 0.23
CA GLN A 835 7.12 -21.92 0.99
C GLN A 835 7.02 -23.16 0.08
N LEU A 836 6.04 -23.19 -0.83
CA LEU A 836 5.93 -24.26 -1.83
C LEU A 836 7.07 -24.24 -2.85
N ALA A 837 7.58 -23.06 -3.22
CA ALA A 837 8.74 -22.92 -4.08
C ALA A 837 10.02 -23.44 -3.42
N ARG A 838 10.26 -23.10 -2.13
CA ARG A 838 11.38 -23.68 -1.36
C ARG A 838 11.25 -25.20 -1.29
N TYR A 839 10.05 -25.70 -0.99
CA TYR A 839 9.77 -27.12 -0.93
C TYR A 839 10.10 -27.86 -2.24
N VAL A 840 9.66 -27.35 -3.39
CA VAL A 840 9.98 -28.00 -4.67
C VAL A 840 11.44 -27.80 -5.10
N THR A 841 12.08 -26.72 -4.67
CA THR A 841 13.55 -26.52 -4.81
C THR A 841 14.31 -27.64 -4.11
N THR A 842 13.96 -27.95 -2.86
CA THR A 842 14.55 -29.07 -2.10
C THR A 842 14.30 -30.42 -2.78
N ILE A 843 13.13 -30.62 -3.38
CA ILE A 843 12.88 -31.84 -4.16
C ILE A 843 13.79 -31.88 -5.38
N ALA A 844 13.90 -30.79 -6.13
CA ALA A 844 14.66 -30.71 -7.38
C ALA A 844 16.13 -31.06 -7.19
N ASN A 845 16.75 -30.58 -6.11
CA ASN A 845 18.16 -30.81 -5.78
C ASN A 845 18.43 -32.03 -4.89
N SER A 846 17.40 -32.85 -4.62
CA SER A 846 17.51 -34.06 -3.81
C SER A 846 17.93 -33.85 -2.34
N GLY A 847 17.46 -32.77 -1.72
CA GLY A 847 17.45 -32.66 -0.25
C GLY A 847 18.17 -31.47 0.36
N THR A 848 18.77 -30.56 -0.43
CA THR A 848 19.34 -29.32 0.09
C THR A 848 18.25 -28.26 0.25
N VAL A 849 17.98 -27.87 1.48
CA VAL A 849 17.04 -26.79 1.81
C VAL A 849 17.81 -25.48 1.88
N TYR A 850 17.39 -24.49 1.10
CA TYR A 850 17.96 -23.14 1.11
C TYR A 850 17.08 -22.17 1.89
N ASN A 851 17.68 -21.19 2.56
CA ASN A 851 17.01 -19.91 2.81
C ASN A 851 16.98 -19.16 1.48
N LEU A 852 15.78 -18.82 1.01
CA LEU A 852 15.61 -18.11 -0.26
C LEU A 852 15.98 -16.64 -0.08
N SER A 853 16.46 -16.00 -1.15
CA SER A 853 16.81 -14.58 -1.10
C SER A 853 16.57 -13.88 -2.44
N LEU A 854 16.10 -12.63 -2.35
CA LEU A 854 16.01 -11.67 -3.44
C LEU A 854 17.35 -10.98 -3.71
N LEU A 855 18.32 -11.06 -2.80
CA LEU A 855 19.59 -10.35 -2.88
C LEU A 855 20.65 -11.17 -3.61
N GLN A 856 21.53 -10.47 -4.34
CA GLN A 856 22.67 -11.08 -5.01
C GLN A 856 23.99 -10.44 -4.57
N LYS A 857 24.11 -9.11 -4.66
CA LYS A 857 25.30 -8.36 -4.22
C LYS A 857 24.99 -6.88 -3.98
N ALA A 858 25.91 -6.16 -3.36
CA ALA A 858 25.88 -4.70 -3.24
C ALA A 858 27.18 -4.08 -3.77
N THR A 859 27.10 -2.84 -4.25
CA THR A 859 28.27 -2.06 -4.69
C THR A 859 28.20 -0.64 -4.15
N ASP A 860 29.34 0.05 -4.08
CA ASP A 860 29.34 1.50 -3.87
C ASP A 860 28.80 2.23 -5.13
N SER A 861 28.76 3.56 -5.08
CA SER A 861 28.31 4.42 -6.17
C SER A 861 29.22 4.39 -7.40
N ASP A 862 30.50 4.02 -7.23
CA ASP A 862 31.48 3.84 -8.31
C ASP A 862 31.41 2.44 -8.95
N GLY A 863 30.61 1.54 -8.39
CA GLY A 863 30.41 0.18 -8.87
C GLY A 863 31.40 -0.85 -8.32
N ASN A 864 32.15 -0.52 -7.26
CA ASN A 864 33.02 -1.48 -6.58
C ASN A 864 32.19 -2.37 -5.65
N ASP A 865 32.40 -3.68 -5.70
CA ASP A 865 31.67 -4.63 -4.85
C ASP A 865 31.95 -4.37 -3.36
N ILE A 866 30.88 -4.42 -2.55
CA ILE A 866 30.93 -4.31 -1.09
C ILE A 866 30.78 -5.71 -0.51
N ASP A 867 31.67 -6.07 0.41
CA ASP A 867 31.53 -7.30 1.19
C ASP A 867 30.44 -7.13 2.25
N MET A 868 29.28 -7.71 1.96
CA MET A 868 28.11 -7.68 2.83
C MET A 868 28.07 -8.88 3.81
N GLY A 869 29.09 -9.74 3.80
CA GLY A 869 29.14 -10.95 4.60
C GLY A 869 28.48 -12.16 3.92
N ALA A 870 28.66 -13.34 4.53
CA ALA A 870 28.25 -14.63 3.96
C ALA A 870 26.72 -14.84 3.94
N ASP A 871 25.97 -14.07 4.73
CA ASP A 871 24.51 -14.17 4.84
C ASP A 871 23.78 -13.22 3.88
N PHE A 872 24.53 -12.47 3.05
CA PHE A 872 23.95 -11.60 2.02
C PHE A 872 23.62 -12.40 0.75
N GLY A 873 22.38 -12.84 0.64
CA GLY A 873 21.91 -13.68 -0.46
C GLY A 873 21.46 -15.07 0.01
N PRO A 874 21.25 -16.01 -0.92
CA PRO A 874 20.79 -17.35 -0.59
C PRO A 874 21.82 -18.13 0.24
N THR A 875 21.36 -18.82 1.28
CA THR A 875 22.21 -19.65 2.16
C THR A 875 21.66 -21.06 2.30
N VAL A 876 22.53 -22.05 2.56
CA VAL A 876 22.08 -23.41 2.89
C VAL A 876 21.51 -23.41 4.30
N ASN A 877 20.24 -23.76 4.44
CA ASN A 877 19.57 -23.91 5.74
C ASN A 877 19.89 -25.29 6.34
N SER A 878 19.67 -26.36 5.58
CA SER A 878 19.89 -27.74 6.01
C SER A 878 20.01 -28.72 4.84
N GLU A 879 20.52 -29.92 5.11
CA GLU A 879 20.53 -31.05 4.17
C GLU A 879 19.71 -32.20 4.74
N MET A 880 18.82 -32.76 3.92
CA MET A 880 17.98 -33.89 4.30
C MET A 880 18.75 -35.22 4.18
N ASP A 881 18.77 -35.99 5.26
CA ASP A 881 19.29 -37.37 5.27
C ASP A 881 18.22 -38.34 4.71
N VAL A 882 18.16 -38.44 3.38
CA VAL A 882 17.23 -39.29 2.62
C VAL A 882 18.02 -40.06 1.55
N ASP A 883 17.76 -41.36 1.40
CA ASP A 883 18.43 -42.19 0.39
C ASP A 883 18.13 -41.67 -1.02
N SER A 884 19.17 -41.51 -1.84
CA SER A 884 19.10 -41.17 -3.27
C SER A 884 18.02 -41.92 -4.05
N ASN A 885 17.82 -43.22 -3.78
CA ASN A 885 16.82 -44.02 -4.49
C ASN A 885 15.37 -43.58 -4.16
N ILE A 886 15.13 -42.93 -3.01
CA ILE A 886 13.83 -42.36 -2.67
C ILE A 886 13.57 -41.12 -3.55
N TRP A 887 14.58 -40.26 -3.72
CA TRP A 887 14.49 -39.10 -4.61
C TRP A 887 14.22 -39.53 -6.06
N ASP A 888 14.92 -40.55 -6.56
CA ASP A 888 14.70 -41.10 -7.90
C ASP A 888 13.24 -41.53 -8.13
N LEU A 889 12.62 -42.19 -7.15
CA LEU A 889 11.22 -42.63 -7.22
C LEU A 889 10.24 -41.44 -7.19
N VAL A 890 10.52 -40.43 -6.37
CA VAL A 890 9.70 -39.21 -6.29
C VAL A 890 9.79 -38.44 -7.61
N HIS A 891 11.01 -38.23 -8.14
CA HIS A 891 11.25 -37.60 -9.43
C HIS A 891 10.59 -38.37 -10.57
N GLU A 892 10.72 -39.71 -10.62
CA GLU A 892 10.04 -40.54 -11.63
C GLU A 892 8.52 -40.37 -11.55
N GLY A 893 7.96 -40.38 -10.34
CA GLY A 893 6.54 -40.13 -10.10
C GLY A 893 6.09 -38.78 -10.65
N MET A 894 6.82 -37.71 -10.32
CA MET A 894 6.54 -36.34 -10.76
C MET A 894 6.73 -36.17 -12.28
N ARG A 895 7.75 -36.81 -12.88
CA ARG A 895 7.96 -36.82 -14.34
C ARG A 895 6.82 -37.52 -15.08
N LYS A 896 6.24 -38.57 -14.50
CA LYS A 896 5.09 -39.28 -15.08
C LYS A 896 3.77 -38.53 -14.96
N VAL A 897 3.62 -37.61 -14.00
CA VAL A 897 2.48 -36.68 -13.98
C VAL A 897 2.48 -35.88 -15.28
N ILE A 898 3.64 -35.35 -15.68
CA ILE A 898 3.79 -34.52 -16.88
C ILE A 898 3.70 -35.36 -18.15
N SER A 899 4.61 -36.34 -18.30
CA SER A 899 4.79 -37.09 -19.54
C SER A 899 3.67 -38.10 -19.86
N VAL A 900 2.87 -38.50 -18.88
CA VAL A 900 1.80 -39.49 -19.07
C VAL A 900 0.43 -38.90 -18.77
N SER A 901 0.21 -38.43 -17.54
CA SER A 901 -1.11 -37.93 -17.13
C SER A 901 -1.48 -36.63 -17.87
N ASN A 902 -0.49 -35.77 -18.11
CA ASN A 902 -0.68 -34.43 -18.68
C ASN A 902 -0.04 -34.28 -20.07
N ALA A 903 0.11 -35.39 -20.79
CA ALA A 903 0.73 -35.44 -22.13
C ALA A 903 0.01 -34.57 -23.19
N ALA A 904 -1.24 -34.18 -22.94
CA ALA A 904 -1.97 -33.25 -23.80
C ALA A 904 -1.45 -31.80 -23.69
N ILE A 905 -0.93 -31.42 -22.52
CA ILE A 905 -0.34 -30.10 -22.24
C ILE A 905 1.15 -30.12 -22.60
N PHE A 906 1.83 -31.23 -22.26
CA PHE A 906 3.26 -31.44 -22.49
C PHE A 906 3.47 -32.67 -23.39
N PRO A 907 3.32 -32.52 -24.72
CA PRO A 907 3.50 -33.64 -25.64
C PRO A 907 4.94 -34.13 -25.64
N GLU A 908 5.18 -35.39 -26.05
CA GLU A 908 6.54 -35.98 -26.15
C GLU A 908 7.50 -35.16 -27.04
N SER A 909 6.98 -34.34 -27.95
CA SER A 909 7.77 -33.44 -28.79
C SER A 909 8.26 -32.17 -28.09
N TRP A 910 7.76 -31.88 -26.88
CA TRP A 910 8.17 -30.72 -26.10
C TRP A 910 9.58 -30.96 -25.53
N PRO A 911 10.53 -30.04 -25.75
CA PRO A 911 11.96 -30.34 -25.57
C PRO A 911 12.45 -30.22 -24.12
N VAL A 912 11.61 -29.77 -23.21
CA VAL A 912 11.95 -29.55 -21.79
C VAL A 912 11.55 -30.77 -21.00
N GLU A 913 12.49 -31.27 -20.19
CA GLU A 913 12.20 -32.33 -19.25
C GLU A 913 11.61 -31.71 -17.98
N LEU A 914 10.33 -31.94 -17.71
CA LEU A 914 9.64 -31.37 -16.55
C LEU A 914 9.18 -32.47 -15.60
N SER A 915 9.47 -32.26 -14.31
CA SER A 915 8.91 -33.03 -13.20
C SER A 915 8.00 -32.12 -12.39
N GLY A 916 6.74 -32.51 -12.20
CA GLY A 916 5.79 -31.64 -11.52
C GLY A 916 4.68 -32.37 -10.78
N LYS A 917 3.91 -31.59 -10.02
CA LYS A 917 2.73 -32.06 -9.30
C LYS A 917 1.65 -30.98 -9.28
N THR A 918 0.47 -31.35 -9.79
CA THR A 918 -0.76 -30.57 -9.68
C THR A 918 -1.35 -30.64 -8.27
N GLY A 919 -2.01 -29.57 -7.82
CA GLY A 919 -2.72 -29.51 -6.53
C GLY A 919 -4.02 -28.73 -6.64
N THR A 920 -5.13 -29.40 -6.34
CA THR A 920 -6.43 -28.75 -6.16
C THR A 920 -6.75 -28.73 -4.68
N ALA A 921 -7.07 -27.57 -4.13
CA ALA A 921 -7.45 -27.38 -2.74
C ALA A 921 -8.87 -26.79 -2.65
N GLN A 922 -9.72 -27.48 -1.89
CA GLN A 922 -11.10 -27.08 -1.64
C GLN A 922 -11.18 -26.51 -0.22
N GLU A 923 -11.45 -25.22 -0.10
CA GLU A 923 -11.65 -24.55 1.19
C GLU A 923 -13.13 -24.24 1.43
N ASP A 924 -13.86 -23.92 0.36
CA ASP A 924 -15.28 -23.57 0.39
C ASP A 924 -16.06 -24.44 -0.60
N ARG A 925 -17.26 -24.88 -0.19
CA ARG A 925 -18.18 -25.66 -1.03
C ARG A 925 -19.09 -24.80 -1.91
N THR A 926 -18.99 -23.48 -1.78
CA THR A 926 -19.77 -22.50 -2.56
C THR A 926 -18.90 -21.77 -3.59
N ARG A 927 -17.57 -21.86 -3.48
CA ARG A 927 -16.60 -21.20 -4.37
C ARG A 927 -15.75 -22.23 -5.13
N ALA A 928 -15.14 -21.78 -6.22
CA ALA A 928 -14.24 -22.60 -7.03
C ALA A 928 -13.01 -23.05 -6.23
N ASN A 929 -12.39 -24.16 -6.61
CA ASN A 929 -11.19 -24.66 -5.91
C ASN A 929 -9.96 -23.80 -6.22
N HIS A 930 -8.99 -23.73 -5.30
CA HIS A 930 -7.68 -23.15 -5.60
C HIS A 930 -6.90 -24.07 -6.55
N GLY A 931 -6.29 -23.48 -7.59
CA GLY A 931 -5.39 -24.17 -8.51
C GLY A 931 -3.93 -23.97 -8.09
N LEU A 932 -3.20 -25.06 -7.88
CA LEU A 932 -1.77 -25.05 -7.56
C LEU A 932 -0.98 -25.97 -8.50
N PHE A 933 0.25 -25.59 -8.78
CA PHE A 933 1.24 -26.42 -9.45
C PHE A 933 2.62 -26.18 -8.85
N ILE A 934 3.37 -27.25 -8.63
CA ILE A 934 4.81 -27.18 -8.34
C ILE A 934 5.56 -28.01 -9.37
N GLY A 935 6.75 -27.59 -9.76
CA GLY A 935 7.61 -28.39 -10.62
C GLY A 935 9.02 -27.86 -10.73
N PHE A 936 9.87 -28.64 -11.37
CA PHE A 936 11.22 -28.26 -11.73
C PHE A 936 11.57 -28.84 -13.10
N SER A 937 12.33 -28.07 -13.87
CA SER A 937 12.67 -28.38 -15.25
C SER A 937 14.16 -28.61 -15.44
N HIS A 938 14.47 -29.48 -16.39
CA HIS A 938 15.79 -29.64 -16.95
C HIS A 938 15.75 -29.37 -18.46
N TYR A 939 16.66 -28.53 -18.94
CA TYR A 939 16.80 -28.27 -20.38
C TYR A 939 18.25 -28.00 -20.76
N GLU A 940 18.81 -28.79 -21.68
CA GLU A 940 20.25 -28.76 -22.00
C GLU A 940 20.79 -27.38 -22.42
N SER A 941 19.94 -26.47 -22.91
CA SER A 941 20.37 -25.18 -23.47
C SER A 941 20.25 -23.96 -22.55
N ARG A 942 19.72 -24.11 -21.33
CA ARG A 942 19.56 -23.02 -20.34
C ARG A 942 19.42 -23.57 -18.93
N ASP A 943 19.83 -22.78 -17.93
CA ASP A 943 19.81 -23.17 -16.52
C ASP A 943 18.45 -23.71 -16.06
N ASP A 944 18.51 -24.74 -15.23
CA ASP A 944 17.36 -25.40 -14.61
C ASP A 944 16.65 -24.44 -13.65
N ILE A 945 15.33 -24.57 -13.55
CA ILE A 945 14.51 -23.78 -12.62
C ILE A 945 13.54 -24.67 -11.86
N ALA A 946 13.24 -24.28 -10.63
CA ALA A 946 12.11 -24.79 -9.86
C ALA A 946 11.06 -23.69 -9.75
N LEU A 947 9.77 -24.06 -9.71
CA LEU A 947 8.68 -23.09 -9.68
C LEU A 947 7.46 -23.60 -8.92
N ALA A 948 6.76 -22.66 -8.28
CA ALA A 948 5.44 -22.86 -7.69
C ALA A 948 4.48 -21.80 -8.24
N VAL A 949 3.27 -22.22 -8.61
CA VAL A 949 2.21 -21.35 -9.13
C VAL A 949 0.94 -21.59 -8.33
N ARG A 950 0.23 -20.51 -8.03
CA ARG A 950 -1.08 -20.52 -7.39
C ARG A 950 -2.04 -19.55 -8.08
N ILE A 951 -3.25 -20.03 -8.31
CA ILE A 951 -4.41 -19.22 -8.67
C ILE A 951 -5.50 -19.51 -7.63
N PRO A 952 -5.70 -18.64 -6.64
CA PRO A 952 -6.80 -18.79 -5.69
C PRO A 952 -8.13 -18.82 -6.44
N PHE A 953 -9.02 -19.76 -6.07
CA PHE A 953 -10.30 -19.96 -6.77
C PHE A 953 -10.14 -20.18 -8.29
N GLY A 954 -8.98 -20.70 -8.72
CA GLY A 954 -8.65 -20.95 -10.12
C GLY A 954 -9.37 -22.13 -10.79
N TYR A 955 -10.43 -22.68 -10.18
CA TYR A 955 -11.25 -23.83 -10.59
C TYR A 955 -10.52 -25.17 -10.63
N SER A 956 -9.41 -25.24 -11.34
CA SER A 956 -8.66 -26.47 -11.56
C SER A 956 -7.16 -26.23 -11.46
N SER A 957 -6.44 -27.19 -10.90
CA SER A 957 -4.97 -27.20 -10.91
C SER A 957 -4.37 -27.19 -12.30
N MET A 958 -5.12 -27.63 -13.32
CA MET A 958 -4.74 -27.51 -14.73
C MET A 958 -4.50 -26.05 -15.15
N ASN A 959 -5.25 -25.10 -14.59
CA ASN A 959 -5.08 -23.69 -14.91
C ASN A 959 -3.74 -23.13 -14.36
N ALA A 960 -3.32 -23.56 -13.17
CA ALA A 960 -2.00 -23.24 -12.63
C ALA A 960 -0.87 -23.93 -13.40
N GLU A 961 -1.10 -25.15 -13.88
CA GLU A 961 -0.16 -25.88 -14.74
C GLU A 961 0.02 -25.22 -16.12
N LEU A 962 -1.03 -24.66 -16.72
CA LEU A 962 -0.94 -23.89 -17.96
C LEU A 962 -0.14 -22.60 -17.79
N VAL A 963 -0.27 -21.92 -16.65
CA VAL A 963 0.61 -20.80 -16.29
C VAL A 963 2.06 -21.28 -16.22
N ALA A 964 2.34 -22.39 -15.54
CA ALA A 964 3.69 -22.94 -15.46
C ALA A 964 4.26 -23.28 -16.84
N LYS A 965 3.45 -23.85 -17.74
CA LYS A 965 3.85 -24.11 -19.13
C LYS A 965 4.25 -22.83 -19.86
N ASP A 966 3.42 -21.78 -19.80
CA ASP A 966 3.71 -20.51 -20.47
C ASP A 966 4.98 -19.84 -19.89
N ILE A 967 5.21 -19.96 -18.57
CA ILE A 967 6.44 -19.49 -17.92
C ILE A 967 7.65 -20.23 -18.48
N LEU A 968 7.58 -21.56 -18.60
CA LEU A 968 8.66 -22.40 -19.12
C LEU A 968 8.90 -22.14 -20.62
N ASP A 969 7.83 -21.97 -21.42
CA ASP A 969 7.95 -21.63 -22.83
C ASP A 969 8.60 -20.26 -23.03
N TYR A 970 8.26 -19.26 -22.19
CA TYR A 970 8.91 -17.95 -22.20
C TYR A 970 10.38 -18.05 -21.77
N TYR A 971 10.63 -18.67 -20.61
CA TYR A 971 11.97 -18.79 -20.04
C TYR A 971 12.92 -19.57 -20.96
N TYR A 972 12.47 -20.62 -21.63
CA TYR A 972 13.30 -21.39 -22.55
C TYR A 972 13.23 -20.91 -24.01
N GLY A 973 12.50 -19.83 -24.29
CA GLY A 973 12.39 -19.26 -25.65
C GLY A 973 11.76 -20.22 -26.66
N LEU A 974 10.75 -20.99 -26.24
CA LEU A 974 10.09 -22.01 -27.05
C LEU A 974 8.93 -21.46 -27.88
N SER A 975 8.45 -20.26 -27.56
CA SER A 975 7.36 -19.58 -28.26
C SER A 975 7.49 -18.07 -28.13
N ASP A 976 7.31 -17.36 -29.24
CA ASP A 976 7.33 -15.90 -29.30
C ASP A 976 5.94 -15.29 -28.96
N ASP A 977 4.86 -16.09 -28.98
CA ASP A 977 3.47 -15.63 -28.87
C ASP A 977 2.88 -15.77 -27.44
N ILE A 978 3.71 -15.91 -26.41
CA ILE A 978 3.26 -16.11 -25.02
C ILE A 978 2.61 -14.84 -24.44
N LEU A 979 3.21 -13.68 -24.70
CA LEU A 979 2.79 -12.38 -24.17
C LEU A 979 1.94 -11.63 -25.20
N SER A 980 0.72 -12.13 -25.45
CA SER A 980 -0.19 -11.57 -26.45
C SER A 980 -0.83 -10.23 -26.04
N GLY A 981 -0.84 -9.90 -24.74
CA GLY A 981 -1.60 -8.78 -24.19
C GLY A 981 -3.12 -9.03 -24.17
N GLN A 982 -3.55 -10.29 -24.31
CA GLN A 982 -4.96 -10.69 -24.32
C GLN A 982 -5.20 -11.91 -23.44
N ALA A 983 -6.44 -12.09 -23.01
CA ALA A 983 -6.88 -13.25 -22.25
C ALA A 983 -6.56 -14.56 -22.98
N ASN A 984 -5.92 -15.50 -22.29
CA ASN A 984 -5.53 -16.78 -22.86
C ASN A 984 -6.42 -17.91 -22.31
N SER A 985 -7.52 -18.20 -23.02
CA SER A 985 -8.44 -19.29 -22.69
C SER A 985 -8.02 -20.65 -23.25
N ASN A 986 -6.89 -20.74 -23.96
CA ASN A 986 -6.48 -21.99 -24.61
C ASN A 986 -6.12 -23.06 -23.58
N GLY A 987 -6.81 -24.18 -23.63
CA GLY A 987 -6.61 -25.30 -22.71
C GLY A 987 -7.20 -25.07 -21.31
N VAL A 988 -7.79 -23.90 -21.02
CA VAL A 988 -8.51 -23.67 -19.75
C VAL A 988 -9.51 -24.80 -19.58
N ALA A 989 -9.52 -25.40 -18.39
CA ALA A 989 -10.33 -26.56 -18.11
C ALA A 989 -11.80 -26.27 -18.42
N SER A 990 -12.32 -26.80 -19.53
CA SER A 990 -13.72 -26.67 -19.88
C SER A 990 -14.48 -27.79 -19.19
N VAL A 991 -15.07 -27.54 -18.02
CA VAL A 991 -16.13 -28.41 -17.54
C VAL A 991 -17.42 -28.02 -18.26
N ARG A 992 -17.54 -28.48 -19.50
CA ARG A 992 -18.84 -28.85 -20.07
C ARG A 992 -18.74 -30.30 -20.50
N ALA A 993 -19.14 -31.19 -19.59
CA ALA A 993 -19.54 -32.55 -19.91
C ALA A 993 -20.45 -33.08 -18.79
N ASP A 994 -21.74 -33.04 -19.12
CA ASP A 994 -22.87 -33.83 -18.60
C ASP A 994 -23.52 -33.50 -17.25
#